data_AF-A0A4R4NTR5-F1
#
_entry.id   AF-A0A4R4NTR5-F1
#
_cell.length_a   1.000
_cell.length_b   1.000
_cell.length_c   1.000
_cell.angle_alpha   90.00
_cell.angle_beta   90.00
_cell.angle_gamma   90.00
#
_symmetry.space_group_name_H-M   'P 1'
#
loop_
_entity.id
_entity.type
_entity.pdbx_description
1 polymer ?
#
loop_
_entity_poly.entity_id
_entity_poly.type
_entity_poly.pdbx_seq_one_letter_code
_entity_poly.pdbx_strand_id
1 'polypeptide(L)'
;MLTPSEQAGCYDAVFGGGAACLPAEPGRPPASYANNPVAARDHGMLAARVRESLKSRLPGYMVPSAIMTLDALPLTVNGKLDRHALPDPGQDGPRRAGRPPRTPVERLLCTLFAEVLDAPGAGIDDDFFDLGGHSLLATRLVGRARAVLGAELAIRDLFEAPTVAELAERVHRNAGAEPRPALEPGERPARIPLSSAQRRLWLLDQLLREDDGPRDAYHLPLAVRLRGDLDLAALEAAIGDVTARHESLRTVFAEHDGTPYQRILDPDEARPALEVATCAPEEVIARPFDLAADVPLRVAVFPEGEREHLLLAVFHHIAFDEWSFGPFARDVAEAYAARLDGRAPAWEPPPVQYADHALWQRELLGDPLDPGSVHARQLDHWARTLAGLPEEIPLPVDRPRPGTVGQRGGTHTADLPPGLTRRLRQVARDANAGMFMVCQAAVAALLHRTGAGDDIPLGGPVAGRTEEAARDLVGFFVNTLVLRADVSGDPAFAELLARVRDAGLAGLANQDLPFEAVVEALRPRRVPGRNPLFQVMVGYENQGLGDVRFPGLEQREALFGPGAAKFDLDFIFREAADGLRLVVDYSADLFDRATAAALADGLIRLLEAVADDPGVKVGALPAVLTARAVTAAGAAPAAARGDDEREAALCRIFAEELGVPHVGPDDDFFDLGGHSLLAMRLVRRIRREPGCAALKIATLMAAPTVAGVLAELG
;
A
#
# COMPACT_ATOMS: atom_id res chain seq x y z
N MET A 1 -0.43 37.20 -46.29
CA MET A 1 0.08 38.58 -46.08
C MET A 1 -1.12 39.51 -46.16
N LEU A 2 -1.26 40.47 -45.24
CA LEU A 2 -2.36 41.44 -45.25
C LEU A 2 -1.85 42.78 -45.78
N THR A 3 -2.52 43.32 -46.81
CA THR A 3 -2.27 44.66 -47.35
C THR A 3 -3.56 45.49 -47.28
N PRO A 4 -3.46 46.83 -47.14
CA PRO A 4 -4.65 47.69 -47.21
C PRO A 4 -5.41 47.43 -48.51
N SER A 5 -6.72 47.16 -48.41
CA SER A 5 -7.57 46.98 -49.59
C SER A 5 -7.96 48.34 -50.18
N GLU A 6 -8.29 48.38 -51.47
CA GLU A 6 -8.88 49.57 -52.09
C GLU A 6 -10.28 49.90 -51.52
N GLN A 7 -10.94 48.91 -50.89
CA GLN A 7 -12.22 49.09 -50.23
C GLN A 7 -12.03 49.64 -48.81
N ALA A 8 -12.59 50.82 -48.53
CA ALA A 8 -12.48 51.47 -47.23
C ALA A 8 -13.02 50.58 -46.10
N GLY A 9 -12.20 50.35 -45.06
CA GLY A 9 -12.54 49.49 -43.94
C GLY A 9 -12.24 47.99 -44.14
N CYS A 10 -11.46 47.63 -45.17
CA CYS A 10 -11.08 46.24 -45.43
C CYS A 10 -9.57 46.06 -45.66
N TYR A 11 -9.09 44.82 -45.47
CA TYR A 11 -7.74 44.39 -45.84
C TYR A 11 -7.80 43.23 -46.84
N ASP A 12 -6.89 43.23 -47.81
CA ASP A 12 -6.71 42.11 -48.73
C ASP A 12 -5.82 41.05 -48.06
N ALA A 13 -6.36 39.84 -47.91
CA ALA A 13 -5.63 38.71 -47.37
C ALA A 13 -5.19 37.76 -48.49
N VAL A 14 -3.87 37.61 -48.65
CA VAL A 14 -3.30 36.61 -49.58
C VAL A 14 -3.06 35.31 -48.81
N PHE A 15 -3.87 34.28 -49.11
CA PHE A 15 -3.62 32.88 -48.75
C PHE A 15 -3.30 32.12 -50.04
N GLY A 16 -2.34 31.18 -49.99
CA GLY A 16 -1.80 30.50 -51.16
C GLY A 16 -2.84 30.19 -52.25
N GLY A 17 -2.82 30.99 -53.32
CA GLY A 17 -3.63 30.80 -54.52
C GLY A 17 -4.79 31.79 -54.77
N GLY A 18 -5.18 32.68 -53.85
CA GLY A 18 -6.26 33.65 -54.09
C GLY A 18 -6.40 34.75 -53.03
N ALA A 19 -7.02 35.87 -53.42
CA ALA A 19 -7.26 37.03 -52.56
C ALA A 19 -8.69 37.02 -52.00
N ALA A 20 -8.83 37.25 -50.69
CA ALA A 20 -10.12 37.45 -50.03
C ALA A 20 -10.08 38.76 -49.20
N CYS A 21 -11.20 39.49 -49.21
CA CYS A 21 -11.36 40.76 -48.51
C CYS A 21 -11.92 40.50 -47.09
N LEU A 22 -11.20 40.95 -46.06
CA LEU A 22 -11.63 40.82 -44.66
C LEU A 22 -12.04 42.19 -44.09
N PRO A 23 -13.21 42.31 -43.43
CA PRO A 23 -13.64 43.55 -42.79
C PRO A 23 -12.77 43.87 -41.57
N ALA A 24 -12.35 45.12 -41.43
CA ALA A 24 -11.55 45.60 -40.31
C ALA A 24 -12.45 46.10 -39.16
N GLU A 25 -12.28 45.54 -37.97
CA GLU A 25 -12.92 46.06 -36.75
C GLU A 25 -12.29 47.39 -36.33
N PRO A 26 -13.10 48.44 -36.03
CA PRO A 26 -12.60 49.73 -35.58
C PRO A 26 -11.73 49.61 -34.32
N GLY A 27 -10.52 50.17 -34.36
CA GLY A 27 -9.59 50.22 -33.22
C GLY A 27 -8.68 48.99 -33.06
N ARG A 28 -8.85 47.95 -33.88
CA ARG A 28 -8.03 46.75 -33.81
C ARG A 28 -6.80 46.84 -34.74
N PRO A 29 -5.56 46.72 -34.23
CA PRO A 29 -4.36 46.94 -35.05
C PRO A 29 -4.17 45.83 -36.11
N PRO A 30 -3.61 46.15 -37.30
CA PRO A 30 -3.44 45.18 -38.39
C PRO A 30 -2.68 43.91 -38.01
N ALA A 31 -1.72 44.02 -37.09
CA ALA A 31 -0.92 42.89 -36.58
C ALA A 31 -1.77 41.82 -35.86
N SER A 32 -2.93 42.19 -35.31
CA SER A 32 -3.83 41.24 -34.63
C SER A 32 -4.62 40.33 -35.59
N TYR A 33 -4.61 40.65 -36.88
CA TYR A 33 -5.19 39.82 -37.95
C TYR A 33 -4.11 38.98 -38.66
N ALA A 34 -2.83 39.16 -38.30
CA ALA A 34 -1.71 38.45 -38.87
C ALA A 34 -1.19 37.38 -37.90
N ASN A 35 -0.93 36.19 -38.42
CA ASN A 35 -0.10 35.20 -37.72
C ASN A 35 1.36 35.70 -37.71
N ASN A 36 1.93 35.95 -36.52
CA ASN A 36 3.37 36.14 -36.33
C ASN A 36 3.97 34.90 -35.63
N PRO A 37 4.40 33.89 -36.39
CA PRO A 37 4.86 32.62 -35.83
C PRO A 37 6.18 32.76 -35.05
N VAL A 38 6.95 33.83 -35.29
CA VAL A 38 8.19 34.13 -34.56
C VAL A 38 7.87 34.66 -33.17
N ALA A 39 6.97 35.65 -33.06
CA ALA A 39 6.54 36.19 -31.76
C ALA A 39 5.87 35.12 -30.89
N ALA A 40 5.03 34.27 -31.47
CA ALA A 40 4.41 33.15 -30.74
C ALA A 40 5.45 32.16 -30.17
N ARG A 41 6.52 31.90 -30.94
CA ARG A 41 7.63 31.04 -30.50
C ARG A 41 8.43 31.69 -29.37
N ASP A 42 8.74 32.98 -29.48
CA ASP A 42 9.50 33.72 -28.47
C ASP A 42 8.73 33.84 -27.15
N HIS A 43 7.41 34.08 -27.22
CA HIS A 43 6.54 34.12 -26.05
C HIS A 43 6.44 32.74 -25.38
N GLY A 44 6.35 31.67 -26.18
CA GLY A 44 6.38 30.29 -25.68
C GLY A 44 7.70 29.94 -24.98
N MET A 45 8.84 30.35 -25.57
CA MET A 45 10.16 30.16 -24.95
C MET A 45 10.30 30.94 -23.63
N LEU A 46 9.81 32.19 -23.57
CA LEU A 46 9.83 32.97 -22.34
C LEU A 46 8.98 32.33 -21.25
N ALA A 47 7.76 31.90 -21.59
CA ALA A 47 6.87 31.20 -20.65
C ALA A 47 7.49 29.90 -20.12
N ALA A 48 8.15 29.12 -20.98
CA ALA A 48 8.88 27.92 -20.57
C ALA A 48 10.03 28.23 -19.59
N ARG A 49 10.84 29.26 -19.89
CA ARG A 49 11.94 29.70 -19.00
C ARG A 49 11.43 30.21 -17.66
N VAL A 50 10.33 30.95 -17.64
CA VAL A 50 9.70 31.42 -16.40
C VAL A 50 9.18 30.23 -15.60
N ARG A 51 8.49 29.28 -16.25
CA ARG A 51 8.01 28.06 -15.58
C ARG A 51 9.14 27.25 -14.97
N GLU A 52 10.24 27.08 -15.69
CA GLU A 52 11.40 26.35 -15.19
C GLU A 52 12.04 27.05 -13.98
N SER A 53 12.16 28.37 -14.06
CA SER A 53 12.58 29.19 -12.93
C SER A 53 11.64 29.04 -11.72
N LEU A 54 10.32 28.99 -11.95
CA LEU A 54 9.32 28.79 -10.89
C LEU A 54 9.38 27.37 -10.31
N LYS A 55 9.53 26.32 -11.13
CA LYS A 55 9.71 24.93 -10.68
C LYS A 55 10.91 24.79 -9.73
N SER A 56 11.98 25.55 -9.96
CA SER A 56 13.15 25.54 -9.07
C SER A 56 12.92 26.23 -7.70
N ARG A 57 11.83 26.97 -7.53
CA ARG A 57 11.58 27.83 -6.34
C ARG A 57 10.27 27.57 -5.64
N LEU A 58 9.29 26.97 -6.32
CA LEU A 58 7.93 26.75 -5.83
C LEU A 58 7.56 25.25 -5.86
N PRO A 59 6.73 24.79 -4.91
CA PRO A 59 6.06 23.48 -5.03
C PRO A 59 5.25 23.36 -6.33
N GLY A 60 5.11 22.15 -6.88
CA GLY A 60 4.43 21.93 -8.16
C GLY A 60 3.01 22.51 -8.24
N TYR A 61 2.23 22.42 -7.16
CA TYR A 61 0.89 22.99 -7.07
C TYR A 61 0.85 24.54 -7.02
N MET A 62 1.97 25.20 -6.71
CA MET A 62 2.11 26.65 -6.74
C MET A 62 2.65 27.17 -8.09
N VAL A 63 3.12 26.29 -8.98
CA VAL A 63 3.53 26.69 -10.33
C VAL A 63 2.27 26.90 -11.17
N PRO A 64 2.04 28.11 -11.72
CA PRO A 64 0.83 28.39 -12.49
C PRO A 64 0.64 27.40 -13.64
N SER A 65 -0.58 26.86 -13.76
CA SER A 65 -0.95 25.94 -14.85
C SER A 65 -0.78 26.62 -16.22
N ALA A 66 -1.02 27.93 -16.31
CA ALA A 66 -0.78 28.77 -17.48
C ALA A 66 0.09 29.99 -17.16
N ILE A 67 0.98 30.37 -18.08
CA ILE A 67 1.79 31.59 -18.01
C ILE A 67 1.60 32.34 -19.34
N MET A 68 1.00 33.53 -19.26
CA MET A 68 0.70 34.36 -20.43
C MET A 68 1.56 35.62 -20.42
N THR A 69 1.99 36.02 -21.61
CA THR A 69 2.66 37.30 -21.84
C THR A 69 1.62 38.32 -22.26
N LEU A 70 1.66 39.50 -21.65
CA LEU A 70 0.81 40.63 -21.98
C LEU A 70 1.72 41.81 -22.30
N ASP A 71 1.37 42.60 -23.32
CA ASP A 71 2.09 43.83 -23.64
C ASP A 71 1.96 44.87 -22.51
N ALA A 72 0.79 44.90 -21.85
CA ALA A 72 0.53 45.71 -20.66
C ALA A 72 -0.56 45.07 -19.79
N LEU A 73 -0.54 45.36 -18.49
CA LEU A 73 -1.61 44.96 -17.58
C LEU A 73 -2.84 45.85 -17.80
N PRO A 74 -4.05 45.30 -18.01
CA PRO A 74 -5.26 46.10 -18.14
C PRO A 74 -5.58 46.74 -16.79
N LEU A 75 -5.82 48.05 -16.80
CA LEU A 75 -6.13 48.83 -15.60
C LEU A 75 -7.55 49.39 -15.70
N THR A 76 -8.27 49.36 -14.58
CA THR A 76 -9.51 50.11 -14.37
C THR A 76 -9.25 51.62 -14.41
N VAL A 77 -10.30 52.42 -14.57
CA VAL A 77 -10.24 53.90 -14.51
C VAL A 77 -9.59 54.46 -13.22
N ASN A 78 -9.54 53.67 -12.16
CA ASN A 78 -8.92 54.02 -10.87
C ASN A 78 -7.46 53.52 -10.74
N GLY A 79 -6.85 53.03 -11.83
CA GLY A 79 -5.46 52.56 -11.85
C GLY A 79 -5.22 51.19 -11.19
N LYS A 80 -6.27 50.44 -10.84
CA LYS A 80 -6.16 49.06 -10.32
C LYS A 80 -6.24 48.05 -11.46
N LEU A 81 -5.60 46.89 -11.32
CA LEU A 81 -5.71 45.77 -12.27
C LEU A 81 -7.18 45.39 -12.51
N ASP A 82 -7.60 45.43 -13.77
CA ASP A 82 -8.90 44.94 -14.21
C ASP A 82 -8.81 43.44 -14.50
N ARG A 83 -9.29 42.61 -13.57
CA ARG A 83 -9.24 41.15 -13.70
C ARG A 83 -10.20 40.61 -14.76
N HIS A 84 -11.27 41.32 -15.08
CA HIS A 84 -12.24 40.87 -16.09
C HIS A 84 -11.75 41.13 -17.52
N ALA A 85 -10.83 42.08 -17.69
CA ALA A 85 -10.18 42.38 -18.95
C ALA A 85 -8.91 41.54 -19.20
N LEU A 86 -8.53 40.64 -18.28
CA LEU A 86 -7.43 39.70 -18.51
C LEU A 86 -7.87 38.60 -19.50
N PRO A 87 -7.00 38.20 -20.45
CA PRO A 87 -7.29 37.09 -21.36
C PRO A 87 -7.54 35.77 -20.61
N ASP A 88 -8.46 34.96 -21.11
CA ASP A 88 -8.75 33.63 -20.55
C ASP A 88 -7.62 32.64 -20.92
N PRO A 89 -6.88 32.07 -19.95
CA PRO A 89 -5.82 31.12 -20.21
C PRO A 89 -6.25 29.83 -20.91
N GLY A 90 -7.54 29.46 -20.83
CA GLY A 90 -8.09 28.27 -21.46
C GLY A 90 -8.46 28.45 -22.94
N GLN A 91 -8.76 29.68 -23.37
CA GLN A 91 -9.15 30.01 -24.75
C GLN A 91 -8.02 30.65 -25.55
N ASP A 92 -7.25 31.56 -24.93
CA ASP A 92 -6.24 32.40 -25.60
C ASP A 92 -4.80 32.07 -25.18
N GLY A 93 -4.61 31.18 -24.21
CA GLY A 93 -3.29 30.73 -23.77
C GLY A 93 -2.60 29.83 -24.80
N PRO A 94 -1.27 29.89 -24.95
CA PRO A 94 -0.55 28.86 -25.66
C PRO A 94 -0.76 27.54 -24.92
N ARG A 95 -1.58 26.64 -25.49
CA ARG A 95 -1.63 25.23 -25.09
C ARG A 95 -0.18 24.73 -25.05
N ARG A 96 0.19 23.96 -24.02
CA ARG A 96 1.53 23.34 -23.91
C ARG A 96 1.97 22.93 -25.31
N ALA A 97 3.12 23.42 -25.76
CA ALA A 97 3.73 23.00 -27.02
C ALA A 97 4.27 21.57 -26.87
N GLY A 98 3.39 20.64 -26.52
CA GLY A 98 3.58 19.20 -26.63
C GLY A 98 2.99 18.74 -27.94
N ARG A 99 3.54 17.67 -28.49
CA ARG A 99 3.00 17.07 -29.72
C ARG A 99 1.56 16.58 -29.44
N PRO A 100 0.61 16.77 -30.37
CA PRO A 100 -0.74 16.22 -30.19
C PRO A 100 -0.68 14.69 -30.27
N PRO A 101 -1.59 13.97 -29.58
CA PRO A 101 -1.67 12.52 -29.65
C PRO A 101 -1.99 12.05 -31.07
N ARG A 102 -1.12 11.20 -31.60
CA ARG A 102 -1.07 10.71 -32.98
C ARG A 102 -1.90 9.44 -33.13
N THR A 103 -1.85 8.56 -32.13
CA THR A 103 -2.54 7.25 -32.17
C THR A 103 -3.78 7.22 -31.26
N PRO A 104 -4.74 6.29 -31.50
CA PRO A 104 -5.83 6.05 -30.55
C PRO A 104 -5.35 5.66 -29.15
N VAL A 105 -4.27 4.87 -29.07
CA VAL A 105 -3.63 4.46 -27.79
C VAL A 105 -3.07 5.68 -27.07
N GLU A 106 -2.33 6.56 -27.76
CA GLU A 106 -1.80 7.80 -27.17
C GLU A 106 -2.94 8.72 -26.68
N ARG A 107 -4.04 8.86 -27.43
CA ARG A 107 -5.21 9.63 -26.97
C ARG A 107 -5.80 9.07 -25.68
N LEU A 108 -5.96 7.76 -25.62
CA LEU A 108 -6.53 7.09 -24.47
C LEU A 108 -5.63 7.20 -23.24
N LEU A 109 -4.32 6.97 -23.42
CA LEU A 109 -3.34 7.14 -22.35
C LEU A 109 -3.28 8.59 -21.85
N CYS A 110 -3.37 9.61 -22.71
CA CYS A 110 -3.50 11.00 -22.30
C CYS A 110 -4.73 11.23 -21.39
N THR A 111 -5.89 10.66 -21.76
CA THR A 111 -7.10 10.72 -20.92
C THR A 111 -6.89 10.02 -19.58
N LEU A 112 -6.30 8.82 -19.59
CA LEU A 112 -6.04 8.07 -18.36
C LEU A 112 -5.05 8.76 -17.44
N PHE A 113 -3.98 9.36 -17.97
CA PHE A 113 -3.04 10.17 -17.20
C PHE A 113 -3.77 11.34 -16.53
N ALA A 114 -4.55 12.11 -17.31
CA ALA A 114 -5.28 13.27 -16.79
C ALA A 114 -6.25 12.87 -15.66
N GLU A 115 -7.03 11.81 -15.84
CA GLU A 115 -8.01 11.35 -14.86
C GLU A 115 -7.40 10.75 -13.59
N VAL A 116 -6.27 10.03 -13.72
CA VAL A 116 -5.59 9.43 -12.57
C VAL A 116 -4.88 10.50 -11.74
N LEU A 117 -4.30 11.50 -12.40
CA LEU A 117 -3.55 12.58 -11.78
C LEU A 117 -4.43 13.77 -11.34
N ASP A 118 -5.74 13.72 -11.60
CA ASP A 118 -6.67 14.83 -11.44
C ASP A 118 -6.16 16.14 -12.12
N ALA A 119 -5.57 15.97 -13.30
CA ALA A 119 -4.97 17.05 -14.07
C ALA A 119 -5.94 17.56 -15.15
N PRO A 120 -5.93 18.87 -15.48
CA PRO A 120 -6.78 19.43 -16.53
C PRO A 120 -6.48 18.87 -17.93
N GLY A 121 -5.35 18.17 -18.10
CA GLY A 121 -4.97 17.43 -19.29
C GLY A 121 -3.52 16.95 -19.20
N ALA A 122 -3.20 15.91 -19.98
CA ALA A 122 -1.84 15.39 -20.15
C ALA A 122 -1.48 15.33 -21.64
N GLY A 123 -0.35 15.88 -22.02
CA GLY A 123 0.25 15.78 -23.36
C GLY A 123 1.06 14.49 -23.53
N ILE A 124 1.41 14.13 -24.77
CA ILE A 124 2.09 12.84 -25.01
C ILE A 124 3.51 12.77 -24.45
N ASP A 125 4.12 13.93 -24.24
CA ASP A 125 5.50 14.10 -23.75
C ASP A 125 5.53 14.51 -22.27
N ASP A 126 4.36 14.58 -21.60
CA ASP A 126 4.31 14.86 -20.18
C ASP A 126 4.67 13.60 -19.39
N ASP A 127 5.67 13.74 -18.53
CA ASP A 127 6.12 12.68 -17.62
C ASP A 127 5.12 12.50 -16.47
N PHE A 128 4.73 11.26 -16.21
CA PHE A 128 3.75 10.90 -15.18
C PHE A 128 4.13 11.40 -13.79
N PHE A 129 5.40 11.28 -13.41
CA PHE A 129 5.90 11.66 -12.08
C PHE A 129 6.08 13.18 -11.97
N ASP A 130 6.40 13.86 -13.07
CA ASP A 130 6.42 15.33 -13.15
C ASP A 130 5.05 15.97 -12.92
N LEU A 131 3.98 15.26 -13.30
CA LEU A 131 2.60 15.68 -13.09
C LEU A 131 2.09 15.36 -11.67
N GLY A 132 2.95 14.86 -10.77
CA GLY A 132 2.57 14.51 -9.40
C GLY A 132 2.22 13.04 -9.21
N GLY A 133 2.48 12.19 -10.21
CA GLY A 133 2.32 10.75 -10.11
C GLY A 133 3.24 10.15 -9.04
N HIS A 134 2.73 9.15 -8.33
CA HIS A 134 3.48 8.33 -7.38
C HIS A 134 3.14 6.84 -7.59
N SER A 135 3.86 5.92 -6.93
CA SER A 135 3.76 4.47 -7.16
C SER A 135 2.32 3.92 -7.12
N LEU A 136 1.46 4.54 -6.32
CA LEU A 136 0.07 4.15 -6.21
C LEU A 136 -0.80 4.61 -7.38
N LEU A 137 -0.68 5.87 -7.79
CA LEU A 137 -1.32 6.36 -9.00
C LEU A 137 -0.77 5.61 -10.22
N ALA A 138 0.51 5.21 -10.20
CA ALA A 138 1.11 4.35 -11.21
C ALA A 138 0.42 2.98 -11.27
N THR A 139 0.21 2.29 -10.14
CA THR A 139 -0.55 1.03 -10.10
C THR A 139 -1.98 1.23 -10.65
N ARG A 140 -2.65 2.32 -10.27
CA ARG A 140 -4.01 2.65 -10.77
C ARG A 140 -4.02 2.92 -12.26
N LEU A 141 -3.07 3.72 -12.77
CA LEU A 141 -2.93 4.00 -14.19
C LEU A 141 -2.70 2.72 -14.99
N VAL A 142 -1.83 1.84 -14.50
CA VAL A 142 -1.52 0.57 -15.16
C VAL A 142 -2.73 -0.37 -15.16
N GLY A 143 -3.41 -0.56 -14.02
CA GLY A 143 -4.62 -1.39 -13.93
C GLY A 143 -5.72 -0.89 -14.86
N ARG A 144 -5.94 0.42 -14.91
CA ARG A 144 -6.94 1.02 -15.80
C ARG A 144 -6.52 0.97 -17.27
N ALA A 145 -5.24 1.17 -17.58
CA ALA A 145 -4.72 1.04 -18.93
C ALA A 145 -4.89 -0.41 -19.44
N ARG A 146 -4.64 -1.43 -18.61
CA ARG A 146 -4.92 -2.84 -18.94
C ARG A 146 -6.38 -3.07 -19.27
N ALA A 147 -7.29 -2.60 -18.39
CA ALA A 147 -8.73 -2.79 -18.57
C ALA A 147 -9.26 -2.14 -19.85
N VAL A 148 -8.79 -0.95 -20.21
CA VAL A 148 -9.31 -0.20 -21.36
C VAL A 148 -8.60 -0.56 -22.68
N LEU A 149 -7.31 -0.89 -22.64
CA LEU A 149 -6.52 -1.23 -23.83
C LEU A 149 -6.52 -2.73 -24.15
N GLY A 150 -6.87 -3.59 -23.18
CA GLY A 150 -6.76 -5.05 -23.31
C GLY A 150 -5.31 -5.53 -23.48
N ALA A 151 -4.34 -4.78 -22.96
CA ALA A 151 -2.91 -5.05 -23.13
C ALA A 151 -2.22 -5.32 -21.79
N GLU A 152 -1.21 -6.20 -21.80
CA GLU A 152 -0.36 -6.40 -20.63
C GLU A 152 0.62 -5.23 -20.47
N LEU A 153 0.57 -4.58 -19.31
CA LEU A 153 1.45 -3.48 -18.95
C LEU A 153 1.92 -3.68 -17.50
N ALA A 154 3.22 -3.75 -17.23
CA ALA A 154 3.75 -3.82 -15.88
C ALA A 154 3.95 -2.43 -15.27
N ILE A 155 3.96 -2.30 -13.94
CA ILE A 155 4.32 -1.01 -13.32
C ILE A 155 5.73 -0.57 -13.66
N ARG A 156 6.65 -1.53 -13.85
CA ARG A 156 8.00 -1.29 -14.35
C ARG A 156 8.00 -0.57 -15.70
N ASP A 157 7.01 -0.86 -16.55
CA ASP A 157 6.90 -0.22 -17.86
C ASP A 157 6.71 1.29 -17.76
N LEU A 158 5.90 1.73 -16.79
CA LEU A 158 5.68 3.15 -16.55
C LEU A 158 6.91 3.84 -15.96
N PHE A 159 7.67 3.19 -15.07
CA PHE A 159 8.89 3.79 -14.51
C PHE A 159 10.00 3.94 -15.56
N GLU A 160 10.11 2.99 -16.49
CA GLU A 160 11.12 3.02 -17.54
C GLU A 160 10.65 3.76 -18.83
N ALA A 161 9.36 4.07 -18.95
CA ALA A 161 8.74 4.86 -20.02
C ALA A 161 7.63 5.76 -19.43
N PRO A 162 8.01 6.83 -18.71
CA PRO A 162 7.08 7.62 -17.90
C PRO A 162 6.20 8.57 -18.71
N THR A 163 6.47 8.74 -20.00
CA THR A 163 5.64 9.55 -20.89
C THR A 163 4.60 8.70 -21.64
N VAL A 164 3.48 9.32 -22.02
CA VAL A 164 2.43 8.64 -22.81
C VAL A 164 2.97 8.10 -24.14
N ALA A 165 3.86 8.84 -24.82
CA ALA A 165 4.44 8.41 -26.09
C ALA A 165 5.27 7.12 -25.95
N GLU A 166 6.13 7.06 -24.93
CA GLU A 166 6.98 5.89 -24.68
C GLU A 166 6.15 4.69 -24.18
N LEU A 167 5.13 4.95 -23.36
CA LEU A 167 4.22 3.92 -22.85
C LEU A 167 3.37 3.32 -23.99
N ALA A 168 2.92 4.15 -24.93
CA ALA A 168 2.21 3.68 -26.13
C ALA A 168 3.08 2.74 -26.99
N GLU A 169 4.38 3.02 -27.10
CA GLU A 169 5.32 2.12 -27.78
C GLU A 169 5.45 0.77 -27.04
N ARG A 170 5.47 0.76 -25.71
CA ARG A 170 5.49 -0.48 -24.92
C ARG A 170 4.24 -1.31 -25.13
N VAL A 171 3.06 -0.67 -25.07
CA VAL A 171 1.78 -1.34 -25.35
C VAL A 171 1.81 -1.98 -26.74
N HIS A 172 2.36 -1.30 -27.74
CA HIS A 172 2.46 -1.86 -29.09
C HIS A 172 3.45 -3.04 -29.18
N ARG A 173 4.60 -2.97 -28.49
CA ARG A 173 5.58 -4.08 -28.44
C ARG A 173 5.01 -5.33 -27.75
N ASN A 174 4.14 -5.14 -26.77
CA ASN A 174 3.55 -6.22 -25.98
C ASN A 174 2.22 -6.75 -26.57
N ALA A 175 1.82 -6.32 -27.77
CA ALA A 175 0.52 -6.63 -28.39
C ALA A 175 0.28 -8.12 -28.76
N GLY A 176 1.11 -9.04 -28.29
CA GLY A 176 0.97 -10.50 -28.45
C GLY A 176 1.21 -11.30 -27.19
N ALA A 177 1.38 -10.66 -26.02
CA ALA A 177 1.38 -11.35 -24.74
C ALA A 177 -0.03 -11.90 -24.45
N GLU A 178 -0.12 -13.08 -23.82
CA GLU A 178 -1.41 -13.59 -23.38
C GLU A 178 -2.02 -12.63 -22.35
N PRO A 179 -3.27 -12.18 -22.55
CA PRO A 179 -3.92 -11.29 -21.62
C PRO A 179 -4.13 -12.01 -20.29
N ARG A 180 -3.89 -11.29 -19.20
CA ARG A 180 -4.21 -11.75 -17.84
C ARG A 180 -5.73 -11.99 -17.73
N PRO A 181 -6.19 -12.98 -16.94
CA PRO A 181 -7.62 -13.21 -16.75
C PRO A 181 -8.28 -11.95 -16.17
N ALA A 182 -9.46 -11.61 -16.67
CA ALA A 182 -10.22 -10.46 -16.17
C ALA A 182 -10.85 -10.77 -14.81
N LEU A 183 -10.85 -9.81 -13.89
CA LEU A 183 -11.58 -9.92 -12.62
C LEU A 183 -13.07 -9.64 -12.86
N GLU A 184 -13.84 -10.70 -12.97
CA GLU A 184 -15.29 -10.68 -13.25
C GLU A 184 -16.06 -11.55 -12.23
N PRO A 185 -17.38 -11.36 -12.07
CA PRO A 185 -18.20 -12.24 -11.25
C PRO A 185 -18.11 -13.70 -11.73
N GLY A 186 -17.69 -14.61 -10.84
CA GLY A 186 -17.49 -16.02 -11.17
C GLY A 186 -18.54 -16.95 -10.55
N GLU A 187 -18.59 -18.19 -11.02
CA GLU A 187 -19.36 -19.24 -10.35
C GLU A 187 -18.75 -19.57 -8.99
N ARG A 188 -19.54 -19.43 -7.92
CA ARG A 188 -19.08 -19.61 -6.54
C ARG A 188 -19.34 -21.05 -6.08
N PRO A 189 -18.32 -21.79 -5.64
CA PRO A 189 -18.54 -23.10 -5.03
C PRO A 189 -19.28 -22.96 -3.70
N ALA A 190 -19.95 -24.02 -3.25
CA ALA A 190 -20.65 -24.04 -1.95
C ALA A 190 -19.74 -23.69 -0.76
N ARG A 191 -18.43 -23.91 -0.89
CA ARG A 191 -17.40 -23.51 0.07
C ARG A 191 -16.38 -22.64 -0.65
N ILE A 192 -16.57 -21.33 -0.57
CA ILE A 192 -15.71 -20.35 -1.22
C ILE A 192 -14.33 -20.41 -0.52
N PRO A 193 -13.22 -20.67 -1.23
CA PRO A 193 -11.91 -20.71 -0.60
C PRO A 193 -11.52 -19.32 -0.08
N LEU A 194 -10.72 -19.26 0.98
CA LEU A 194 -10.03 -18.03 1.37
C LEU A 194 -9.05 -17.61 0.26
N SER A 195 -8.86 -16.30 0.10
CA SER A 195 -7.69 -15.78 -0.62
C SER A 195 -6.41 -16.19 0.10
N SER A 196 -5.27 -16.09 -0.59
CA SER A 196 -3.98 -16.45 0.02
C SER A 196 -3.67 -15.58 1.25
N ALA A 197 -3.96 -14.28 1.15
CA ALA A 197 -3.78 -13.32 2.23
C ALA A 197 -4.71 -13.62 3.43
N GLN A 198 -5.99 -13.94 3.18
CA GLN A 198 -6.91 -14.34 4.25
C GLN A 198 -6.47 -15.63 4.93
N ARG A 199 -5.98 -16.63 4.17
CA ARG A 199 -5.49 -17.90 4.72
C ARG A 199 -4.35 -17.70 5.70
N ARG A 200 -3.43 -16.75 5.41
CA ARG A 200 -2.36 -16.36 6.34
C ARG A 200 -2.91 -15.85 7.67
N LEU A 201 -3.81 -14.87 7.62
CA LEU A 201 -4.36 -14.27 8.83
C LEU A 201 -5.19 -15.26 9.64
N TRP A 202 -5.96 -16.12 8.97
CA TRP A 202 -6.68 -17.21 9.64
C TRP A 202 -5.71 -18.16 10.35
N LEU A 203 -4.62 -18.56 9.70
CA LEU A 203 -3.61 -19.42 10.33
C LEU A 203 -2.96 -18.73 11.55
N LEU A 204 -2.62 -17.45 11.43
CA LEU A 204 -2.02 -16.69 12.53
C LEU A 204 -2.98 -16.52 13.70
N ASP A 205 -4.26 -16.24 13.44
CA ASP A 205 -5.31 -16.18 14.46
C ASP A 205 -5.43 -17.51 15.20
N GLN A 206 -5.45 -18.63 14.48
CA GLN A 206 -5.52 -19.96 15.07
C GLN A 206 -4.30 -20.27 15.96
N LEU A 207 -3.10 -19.85 15.56
CA LEU A 207 -1.89 -19.98 16.37
C LEU A 207 -1.96 -19.13 17.66
N LEU A 208 -2.33 -17.85 17.53
CA LEU A 208 -2.44 -16.93 18.67
C LEU A 208 -3.51 -17.38 19.66
N ARG A 209 -4.62 -17.93 19.16
CA ARG A 209 -5.70 -18.46 20.00
C ARG A 209 -5.27 -19.65 20.83
N GLU A 210 -4.34 -20.47 20.34
CA GLU A 210 -3.82 -21.63 21.09
C GLU A 210 -2.74 -21.26 22.12
N ASP A 211 -1.99 -20.20 21.87
CA ASP A 211 -0.90 -19.77 22.76
C ASP A 211 -1.36 -18.87 23.92
N ASP A 212 -2.66 -18.60 24.03
CA ASP A 212 -3.24 -17.54 24.88
C ASP A 212 -2.57 -16.16 24.62
N GLY A 213 -2.14 -15.95 23.37
CA GLY A 213 -1.52 -14.70 22.93
C GLY A 213 -2.52 -13.54 22.83
N PRO A 214 -2.03 -12.30 22.73
CA PRO A 214 -2.88 -11.15 22.43
C PRO A 214 -3.60 -11.37 21.09
N ARG A 215 -4.94 -11.27 21.12
CA ARG A 215 -5.83 -11.55 19.98
C ARG A 215 -6.30 -10.29 19.26
N ASP A 216 -5.66 -9.16 19.52
CA ASP A 216 -5.99 -7.84 18.98
C ASP A 216 -4.95 -7.28 18.01
N ALA A 217 -3.84 -7.98 17.78
CA ALA A 217 -2.75 -7.51 16.92
C ALA A 217 -3.14 -7.34 15.43
N TYR A 218 -4.22 -7.99 15.00
CA TYR A 218 -4.80 -7.83 13.67
C TYR A 218 -6.14 -7.10 13.69
N HIS A 219 -6.43 -6.35 14.76
CA HIS A 219 -7.51 -5.38 14.74
C HIS A 219 -7.05 -4.08 14.08
N LEU A 220 -7.95 -3.47 13.32
CA LEU A 220 -7.78 -2.17 12.68
C LEU A 220 -8.80 -1.20 13.26
N PRO A 221 -8.44 -0.38 14.26
CA PRO A 221 -9.32 0.65 14.78
C PRO A 221 -9.33 1.87 13.86
N LEU A 222 -10.51 2.24 13.38
CA LEU A 222 -10.80 3.52 12.74
C LEU A 222 -11.57 4.41 13.72
N ALA A 223 -11.03 5.58 14.03
CA ALA A 223 -11.67 6.47 14.98
C ALA A 223 -11.76 7.91 14.49
N VAL A 224 -12.93 8.50 14.71
CA VAL A 224 -13.24 9.87 14.31
C VAL A 224 -13.96 10.57 15.46
N ARG A 225 -13.43 11.71 15.89
CA ARG A 225 -14.16 12.63 16.75
C ARG A 225 -15.12 13.44 15.92
N LEU A 226 -16.38 13.38 16.29
CA LEU A 226 -17.51 14.05 15.66
C LEU A 226 -18.04 15.11 16.61
N ARG A 227 -18.35 16.29 16.06
CA ARG A 227 -19.01 17.37 16.80
C ARG A 227 -20.23 17.87 16.04
N GLY A 228 -21.38 17.84 16.70
CA GLY A 228 -22.68 18.21 16.12
C GLY A 228 -23.81 17.30 16.62
N ASP A 229 -24.96 17.36 15.96
CA ASP A 229 -26.15 16.59 16.34
C ASP A 229 -26.11 15.22 15.66
N LEU A 230 -25.42 14.26 16.29
CA LEU A 230 -25.28 12.91 15.77
C LEU A 230 -26.57 12.09 15.96
N ASP A 231 -27.24 11.75 14.86
CA ASP A 231 -28.32 10.77 14.86
C ASP A 231 -27.77 9.34 14.88
N LEU A 232 -27.85 8.66 16.02
CA LEU A 232 -27.34 7.29 16.20
C LEU A 232 -28.12 6.24 15.40
N ALA A 233 -29.44 6.41 15.22
CA ALA A 233 -30.26 5.45 14.49
C ALA A 233 -29.99 5.52 12.99
N ALA A 234 -29.81 6.72 12.45
CA ALA A 234 -29.37 6.92 11.08
C ALA A 234 -27.96 6.37 10.84
N LEU A 235 -27.05 6.52 11.81
CA LEU A 235 -25.69 5.98 11.73
C LEU A 235 -25.68 4.44 11.75
N GLU A 236 -26.41 3.82 12.67
CA GLU A 236 -26.55 2.36 12.73
C GLU A 236 -27.19 1.79 11.46
N ALA A 237 -28.20 2.47 10.91
CA ALA A 237 -28.79 2.09 9.62
C ALA A 237 -27.78 2.21 8.46
N ALA A 238 -27.01 3.30 8.43
CA ALA A 238 -25.99 3.53 7.41
C ALA A 238 -24.87 2.46 7.43
N ILE A 239 -24.37 2.10 8.61
CA ILE A 239 -23.38 1.03 8.75
C ILE A 239 -23.98 -0.32 8.32
N GLY A 240 -25.25 -0.58 8.63
CA GLY A 240 -25.98 -1.74 8.14
C GLY A 240 -26.04 -1.79 6.61
N ASP A 241 -26.32 -0.66 5.94
CA ASP A 241 -26.33 -0.57 4.47
C ASP A 241 -24.96 -0.86 3.86
N VAL A 242 -23.89 -0.32 4.44
CA VAL A 242 -22.51 -0.55 3.97
C VAL A 242 -22.10 -2.01 4.18
N THR A 243 -22.48 -2.61 5.31
CA THR A 243 -22.22 -4.03 5.59
C THR A 243 -23.01 -4.95 4.64
N ALA A 244 -24.23 -4.57 4.24
CA ALA A 244 -25.00 -5.28 3.23
C ALA A 244 -24.34 -5.19 1.84
N ARG A 245 -23.83 -4.00 1.48
CA ARG A 245 -23.18 -3.69 0.21
C ARG A 245 -21.86 -4.46 -0.01
N HIS A 246 -21.03 -4.56 1.02
CA HIS A 246 -19.70 -5.16 0.93
C HIS A 246 -19.67 -6.53 1.63
N GLU A 247 -19.64 -7.62 0.83
CA GLU A 247 -19.70 -9.00 1.35
C GLU A 247 -18.61 -9.32 2.38
N SER A 248 -17.42 -8.74 2.22
CA SER A 248 -16.28 -8.94 3.13
C SER A 248 -16.63 -8.57 4.58
N LEU A 249 -17.42 -7.50 4.77
CA LEU A 249 -17.82 -7.02 6.11
C LEU A 249 -18.85 -7.93 6.79
N ARG A 250 -19.46 -8.88 6.07
CA ARG A 250 -20.41 -9.86 6.59
C ARG A 250 -19.97 -11.31 6.34
N THR A 251 -18.66 -11.52 6.19
CA THR A 251 -18.08 -12.84 5.96
C THR A 251 -17.45 -13.38 7.24
N VAL A 252 -17.80 -14.62 7.58
CA VAL A 252 -17.12 -15.40 8.62
C VAL A 252 -16.30 -16.53 7.99
N PHE A 253 -15.29 -17.01 8.69
CA PHE A 253 -14.29 -17.95 8.21
C PHE A 253 -14.44 -19.30 8.93
N ALA A 254 -15.30 -20.15 8.39
CA ALA A 254 -15.58 -21.46 8.93
C ALA A 254 -14.54 -22.50 8.47
N GLU A 255 -14.45 -23.62 9.18
CA GLU A 255 -13.56 -24.73 8.86
C GLU A 255 -14.38 -25.98 8.52
N HIS A 256 -13.97 -26.71 7.48
CA HIS A 256 -14.48 -28.05 7.20
C HIS A 256 -13.30 -28.98 6.89
N ASP A 257 -13.18 -30.07 7.65
CA ASP A 257 -12.10 -31.07 7.51
C ASP A 257 -10.69 -30.46 7.46
N GLY A 258 -10.38 -29.51 8.34
CA GLY A 258 -9.07 -28.85 8.36
C GLY A 258 -8.87 -27.75 7.30
N THR A 259 -9.86 -27.52 6.45
CA THR A 259 -9.78 -26.52 5.37
C THR A 259 -10.69 -25.32 5.67
N PRO A 260 -10.15 -24.09 5.77
CA PRO A 260 -10.97 -22.91 5.97
C PRO A 260 -11.69 -22.50 4.68
N TYR A 261 -12.90 -21.96 4.82
CA TYR A 261 -13.69 -21.40 3.73
C TYR A 261 -14.45 -20.14 4.19
N GLN A 262 -14.76 -19.26 3.24
CA GLN A 262 -15.56 -18.07 3.45
C GLN A 262 -17.04 -18.46 3.48
N ARG A 263 -17.74 -18.05 4.54
CA ARG A 263 -19.20 -18.12 4.65
C ARG A 263 -19.73 -16.70 4.74
N ILE A 264 -20.32 -16.25 3.63
CA ILE A 264 -20.92 -14.93 3.53
C ILE A 264 -22.33 -15.02 4.14
N LEU A 265 -22.57 -14.26 5.21
CA LEU A 265 -23.85 -14.25 5.93
C LEU A 265 -24.89 -13.38 5.22
N ASP A 266 -26.18 -13.64 5.44
CA ASP A 266 -27.23 -12.78 4.92
C ASP A 266 -27.15 -11.38 5.57
N PRO A 267 -27.46 -10.29 4.83
CA PRO A 267 -27.35 -8.92 5.37
C PRO A 267 -28.12 -8.67 6.66
N ASP A 268 -29.30 -9.30 6.81
CA ASP A 268 -30.14 -9.15 8.00
C ASP A 268 -29.55 -9.87 9.23
N GLU A 269 -28.84 -10.99 9.02
CA GLU A 269 -28.15 -11.75 10.08
C GLU A 269 -26.88 -11.03 10.55
N ALA A 270 -26.17 -10.38 9.63
CA ALA A 270 -24.86 -9.78 9.87
C ALA A 270 -24.89 -8.28 10.14
N ARG A 271 -26.06 -7.71 10.45
CA ARG A 271 -26.17 -6.27 10.73
C ARG A 271 -25.42 -5.92 12.03
N PRO A 272 -24.37 -5.09 11.98
CA PRO A 272 -23.61 -4.76 13.17
C PRO A 272 -24.44 -3.86 14.09
N ALA A 273 -24.43 -4.17 15.38
CA ALA A 273 -25.04 -3.32 16.39
C ALA A 273 -24.12 -2.12 16.69
N LEU A 274 -24.73 -0.94 16.87
CA LEU A 274 -24.01 0.24 17.34
C LEU A 274 -24.04 0.29 18.88
N GLU A 275 -22.87 0.09 19.51
CA GLU A 275 -22.72 0.18 20.96
C GLU A 275 -22.56 1.64 21.39
N VAL A 276 -23.38 2.13 22.35
CA VAL A 276 -23.04 3.36 23.08
C VAL A 276 -22.20 2.96 24.28
N ALA A 277 -20.88 3.07 24.13
CA ALA A 277 -19.93 2.49 25.07
C ALA A 277 -19.67 3.41 26.27
N THR A 278 -19.55 2.81 27.46
CA THR A 278 -19.20 3.48 28.72
C THR A 278 -17.80 3.10 29.24
N CYS A 279 -17.14 2.15 28.57
CA CYS A 279 -15.78 1.72 28.86
C CYS A 279 -14.75 2.60 28.13
N ALA A 280 -13.46 2.34 28.33
CA ALA A 280 -12.42 2.97 27.52
C ALA A 280 -12.45 2.45 26.06
N PRO A 281 -12.12 3.27 25.05
CA PRO A 281 -12.01 2.82 23.66
C PRO A 281 -11.07 1.62 23.48
N GLU A 282 -9.96 1.60 24.22
CA GLU A 282 -8.96 0.53 24.20
C GLU A 282 -9.56 -0.82 24.61
N GLU A 283 -10.56 -0.83 25.49
CA GLU A 283 -11.25 -2.07 25.86
C GLU A 283 -12.06 -2.62 24.69
N VAL A 284 -12.73 -1.76 23.92
CA VAL A 284 -13.44 -2.18 22.70
C VAL A 284 -12.42 -2.70 21.67
N ILE A 285 -11.30 -2.00 21.48
CA ILE A 285 -10.25 -2.43 20.54
C ILE A 285 -9.69 -3.81 20.94
N ALA A 286 -9.43 -4.06 22.21
CA ALA A 286 -8.83 -5.30 22.69
C ALA A 286 -9.77 -6.52 22.72
N ARG A 287 -11.10 -6.34 22.63
CA ARG A 287 -12.05 -7.47 22.59
C ARG A 287 -11.74 -8.34 21.35
N PRO A 288 -11.48 -9.65 21.48
CA PRO A 288 -11.14 -10.53 20.36
C PRO A 288 -12.32 -10.76 19.42
N PHE A 289 -12.04 -11.04 18.14
CA PHE A 289 -13.00 -11.62 17.22
C PHE A 289 -12.86 -13.15 17.19
N ASP A 290 -13.97 -13.89 17.20
CA ASP A 290 -14.01 -15.29 16.74
C ASP A 290 -14.28 -15.30 15.23
N LEU A 291 -13.24 -15.55 14.43
CA LEU A 291 -13.36 -15.53 12.97
C LEU A 291 -14.40 -16.51 12.41
N ALA A 292 -14.79 -17.56 13.14
CA ALA A 292 -15.79 -18.53 12.67
C ALA A 292 -17.24 -18.08 12.90
N ALA A 293 -17.48 -17.12 13.79
CA ALA A 293 -18.81 -16.75 14.27
C ALA A 293 -19.10 -15.24 14.23
N ASP A 294 -18.08 -14.41 14.48
CA ASP A 294 -18.25 -12.98 14.60
C ASP A 294 -18.10 -12.28 13.25
N VAL A 295 -19.02 -11.34 12.99
CA VAL A 295 -18.89 -10.37 11.90
C VAL A 295 -17.61 -9.54 12.13
N PRO A 296 -16.75 -9.34 11.12
CA PRO A 296 -15.42 -8.74 11.29
C PRO A 296 -15.46 -7.20 11.43
N LEU A 297 -16.51 -6.66 12.06
CA LEU A 297 -16.75 -5.25 12.32
C LEU A 297 -17.49 -5.07 13.65
N ARG A 298 -16.95 -4.23 14.52
CA ARG A 298 -17.61 -3.72 15.73
C ARG A 298 -17.64 -2.21 15.69
N VAL A 299 -18.77 -1.60 16.05
CA VAL A 299 -18.92 -0.14 16.07
C VAL A 299 -19.38 0.34 17.44
N ALA A 300 -18.67 1.32 17.97
CA ALA A 300 -18.97 1.95 19.24
C ALA A 300 -18.95 3.48 19.13
N VAL A 301 -19.83 4.14 19.86
CA VAL A 301 -19.85 5.59 20.05
C VAL A 301 -19.62 5.90 21.53
N PHE A 302 -18.66 6.78 21.80
CA PHE A 302 -18.35 7.28 23.14
C PHE A 302 -18.78 8.75 23.24
N PRO A 303 -19.76 9.09 24.08
CA PRO A 303 -20.10 10.48 24.35
C PRO A 303 -18.94 11.17 25.10
N GLU A 304 -18.31 12.18 24.50
CA GLU A 304 -17.26 13.02 25.12
C GLU A 304 -17.82 14.35 25.66
N GLY A 305 -19.04 14.73 25.28
CA GLY A 305 -19.76 15.93 25.72
C GLY A 305 -21.19 15.98 25.18
N GLU A 306 -21.90 17.11 25.36
CA GLU A 306 -23.30 17.25 24.90
C GLU A 306 -23.47 17.10 23.38
N ARG A 307 -22.47 17.50 22.60
CA ARG A 307 -22.44 17.43 21.12
C ARG A 307 -21.10 16.94 20.60
N GLU A 308 -20.36 16.20 21.43
CA GLU A 308 -19.03 15.69 21.11
C GLU A 308 -19.03 14.17 21.31
N HIS A 309 -18.63 13.44 20.28
CA HIS A 309 -18.69 12.00 20.22
C HIS A 309 -17.40 11.46 19.61
N LEU A 310 -16.88 10.37 20.14
CA LEU A 310 -15.89 9.54 19.45
C LEU A 310 -16.62 8.37 18.80
N LEU A 311 -16.61 8.30 17.47
CA LEU A 311 -17.02 7.11 16.72
C LEU A 311 -15.81 6.21 16.51
N LEU A 312 -15.92 4.95 16.92
CA LEU A 312 -14.91 3.92 16.76
C LEU A 312 -15.49 2.75 15.97
N ALA A 313 -14.86 2.39 14.85
CA ALA A 313 -15.11 1.16 14.14
C ALA A 313 -13.85 0.28 14.23
N VAL A 314 -13.98 -0.93 14.77
CA VAL A 314 -12.88 -1.90 14.89
C VAL A 314 -13.13 -3.01 13.89
N PHE A 315 -12.20 -3.20 12.95
CA PHE A 315 -12.25 -4.27 11.95
C PHE A 315 -11.26 -5.37 12.31
N HIS A 316 -11.52 -6.60 11.87
CA HIS A 316 -10.44 -7.59 11.75
C HIS A 316 -9.76 -7.43 10.37
N HIS A 317 -8.43 -7.39 10.34
CA HIS A 317 -7.63 -7.16 9.11
C HIS A 317 -7.93 -8.20 8.01
N ILE A 318 -8.40 -9.40 8.37
CA ILE A 318 -8.83 -10.45 7.41
C ILE A 318 -9.94 -10.02 6.44
N ALA A 319 -10.75 -9.02 6.81
CA ALA A 319 -11.89 -8.56 6.01
C ALA A 319 -11.73 -7.11 5.53
N PHE A 320 -10.66 -6.43 5.93
CA PHE A 320 -10.49 -4.99 5.75
C PHE A 320 -9.02 -4.62 5.72
N ASP A 321 -8.60 -3.80 4.77
CA ASP A 321 -7.24 -3.24 4.69
C ASP A 321 -7.25 -1.71 4.73
N GLU A 322 -6.05 -1.12 4.80
CA GLU A 322 -5.87 0.32 4.88
C GLU A 322 -6.44 1.06 3.64
N TRP A 323 -6.45 0.41 2.46
CA TRP A 323 -7.11 0.93 1.27
C TRP A 323 -8.63 1.03 1.41
N SER A 324 -9.22 0.09 2.15
CA SER A 324 -10.66 0.01 2.36
C SER A 324 -11.20 1.18 3.18
N PHE A 325 -10.37 1.94 3.91
CA PHE A 325 -10.81 3.10 4.70
C PHE A 325 -11.53 4.15 3.86
N GLY A 326 -10.99 4.51 2.70
CA GLY A 326 -11.58 5.51 1.81
C GLY A 326 -12.97 5.12 1.31
N PRO A 327 -13.11 3.98 0.60
CA PRO A 327 -14.40 3.46 0.15
C PRO A 327 -15.40 3.27 1.30
N PHE A 328 -14.98 2.71 2.43
CA PHE A 328 -15.84 2.52 3.60
C PHE A 328 -16.37 3.86 4.14
N ALA A 329 -15.50 4.82 4.41
CA ALA A 329 -15.90 6.12 4.96
C ALA A 329 -16.84 6.86 4.02
N ARG A 330 -16.54 6.88 2.71
CA ARG A 330 -17.40 7.49 1.68
C ARG A 330 -18.79 6.86 1.67
N ASP A 331 -18.86 5.54 1.63
CA ASP A 331 -20.13 4.81 1.56
C ASP A 331 -20.94 5.01 2.87
N VAL A 332 -20.29 5.05 4.04
CA VAL A 332 -20.96 5.37 5.32
C VAL A 332 -21.52 6.79 5.31
N ALA A 333 -20.77 7.78 4.82
CA ALA A 333 -21.23 9.17 4.76
C ALA A 333 -22.42 9.35 3.80
N GLU A 334 -22.40 8.69 2.63
CA GLU A 334 -23.50 8.70 1.67
C GLU A 334 -24.75 8.02 2.24
N ALA A 335 -24.59 6.85 2.86
CA ALA A 335 -25.68 6.14 3.51
C ALA A 335 -26.26 6.93 4.69
N TYR A 336 -25.40 7.58 5.50
CA TYR A 336 -25.83 8.43 6.60
C TYR A 336 -26.68 9.60 6.11
N ALA A 337 -26.23 10.29 5.05
CA ALA A 337 -27.00 11.36 4.42
C ALA A 337 -28.39 10.88 3.96
N ALA A 338 -28.46 9.72 3.32
CA ALA A 338 -29.72 9.12 2.88
C ALA A 338 -30.64 8.76 4.05
N ARG A 339 -30.08 8.22 5.14
CA ARG A 339 -30.85 7.79 6.31
C ARG A 339 -31.38 8.96 7.13
N LEU A 340 -30.66 10.09 7.17
CA LEU A 340 -31.19 11.35 7.72
C LEU A 340 -32.44 11.84 6.97
N ASP A 341 -32.51 11.61 5.65
CA ASP A 341 -33.69 11.90 4.83
C ASP A 341 -34.80 10.82 4.93
N GLY A 342 -34.60 9.77 5.73
CA GLY A 342 -35.55 8.66 5.88
C GLY A 342 -35.60 7.69 4.68
N ARG A 343 -34.60 7.69 3.80
CA ARG A 343 -34.51 6.82 2.61
C ARG A 343 -33.31 5.89 2.67
N ALA A 344 -33.33 4.84 1.84
CA ALA A 344 -32.15 3.99 1.63
C ALA A 344 -31.14 4.69 0.69
N PRO A 345 -29.83 4.37 0.79
CA PRO A 345 -28.84 4.84 -0.17
C PRO A 345 -29.15 4.33 -1.58
N ALA A 346 -28.83 5.14 -2.59
CA ALA A 346 -29.10 4.86 -3.99
C ALA A 346 -27.78 4.69 -4.77
N TRP A 347 -27.08 3.60 -4.49
CA TRP A 347 -25.82 3.25 -5.14
C TRP A 347 -25.96 2.07 -6.10
N GLU A 348 -25.10 2.00 -7.11
CA GLU A 348 -24.95 0.79 -7.93
C GLU A 348 -24.15 -0.27 -7.16
N PRO A 349 -24.50 -1.56 -7.23
CA PRO A 349 -23.72 -2.60 -6.57
C PRO A 349 -22.28 -2.63 -7.10
N PRO A 350 -21.29 -3.03 -6.27
CA PRO A 350 -19.93 -3.24 -6.76
C PRO A 350 -19.90 -4.22 -7.94
N PRO A 351 -19.04 -4.00 -8.96
CA PRO A 351 -19.00 -4.85 -10.15
C PRO A 351 -18.54 -6.28 -9.85
N VAL A 352 -17.77 -6.46 -8.78
CA VAL A 352 -17.31 -7.73 -8.22
C VAL A 352 -17.32 -7.65 -6.70
N GLN A 353 -17.27 -8.79 -6.03
CA GLN A 353 -17.11 -8.89 -4.58
C GLN A 353 -15.79 -9.59 -4.21
N TYR A 354 -15.42 -9.56 -2.93
CA TYR A 354 -14.14 -10.12 -2.48
C TYR A 354 -14.01 -11.64 -2.75
N ALA A 355 -15.13 -12.36 -2.70
CA ALA A 355 -15.18 -13.78 -3.07
C ALA A 355 -14.73 -14.02 -4.51
N ASP A 356 -15.09 -13.12 -5.43
CA ASP A 356 -14.72 -13.21 -6.85
C ASP A 356 -13.21 -12.97 -7.01
N HIS A 357 -12.64 -12.02 -6.26
CA HIS A 357 -11.18 -11.83 -6.19
C HIS A 357 -10.44 -13.07 -5.68
N ALA A 358 -10.95 -13.75 -4.65
CA ALA A 358 -10.33 -14.96 -4.12
C ALA A 358 -10.30 -16.12 -5.14
N LEU A 359 -11.33 -16.22 -5.98
CA LEU A 359 -11.40 -17.21 -7.06
C LEU A 359 -10.49 -16.82 -8.22
N TRP A 360 -10.59 -15.57 -8.68
CA TRP A 360 -9.76 -15.01 -9.75
C TRP A 360 -8.27 -15.09 -9.46
N GLN A 361 -7.83 -14.82 -8.22
CA GLN A 361 -6.41 -14.91 -7.84
C GLN A 361 -5.84 -16.32 -8.10
N ARG A 362 -6.64 -17.37 -7.92
CA ARG A 362 -6.21 -18.75 -8.15
C ARG A 362 -6.06 -19.05 -9.64
N GLU A 363 -6.98 -18.54 -10.45
CA GLU A 363 -6.90 -18.64 -11.91
C GLU A 363 -5.69 -17.87 -12.44
N LEU A 364 -5.47 -16.64 -11.96
CA LEU A 364 -4.33 -15.80 -12.33
C LEU A 364 -2.99 -16.50 -12.07
N LEU A 365 -2.84 -17.11 -10.89
CA LEU A 365 -1.59 -17.77 -10.52
C LEU A 365 -1.34 -19.03 -11.35
N GLY A 366 -2.41 -19.74 -11.76
CA GLY A 366 -2.32 -20.99 -12.50
C GLY A 366 -1.78 -22.14 -11.65
N ASP A 367 -1.47 -23.26 -12.31
CA ASP A 367 -0.94 -24.46 -11.65
C ASP A 367 0.52 -24.24 -11.20
N PRO A 368 0.85 -24.38 -9.91
CA PRO A 368 2.23 -24.32 -9.43
C PRO A 368 3.18 -25.34 -10.08
N LEU A 369 2.65 -26.45 -10.60
CA LEU A 369 3.43 -27.50 -11.26
C LEU A 369 3.68 -27.24 -12.75
N ASP A 370 3.00 -26.26 -13.35
CA ASP A 370 3.26 -25.81 -14.71
C ASP A 370 4.38 -24.75 -14.70
N PRO A 371 5.56 -25.01 -15.30
CA PRO A 371 6.64 -24.02 -15.39
C PRO A 371 6.24 -22.75 -16.17
N GLY A 372 5.19 -22.85 -16.99
CA GLY A 372 4.60 -21.75 -17.74
C GLY A 372 3.56 -20.95 -16.95
N SER A 373 3.25 -21.28 -15.70
CA SER A 373 2.29 -20.53 -14.88
C SER A 373 2.89 -19.25 -14.29
N VAL A 374 2.02 -18.30 -13.93
CA VAL A 374 2.45 -17.08 -13.21
C VAL A 374 3.07 -17.46 -11.86
N HIS A 375 2.49 -18.44 -11.17
CA HIS A 375 3.00 -18.95 -9.90
C HIS A 375 4.46 -19.41 -10.02
N ALA A 376 4.76 -20.33 -10.93
CA ALA A 376 6.09 -20.92 -11.06
C ALA A 376 7.14 -19.87 -11.45
N ARG A 377 6.82 -18.97 -12.40
CA ARG A 377 7.74 -17.91 -12.83
C ARG A 377 8.06 -16.90 -11.72
N GLN A 378 7.04 -16.41 -11.02
CA GLN A 378 7.25 -15.46 -9.94
C GLN A 378 7.95 -16.12 -8.75
N LEU A 379 7.65 -17.40 -8.48
CA LEU A 379 8.33 -18.14 -7.43
C LEU A 379 9.82 -18.32 -7.72
N ASP A 380 10.20 -18.66 -8.95
CA ASP A 380 11.61 -18.74 -9.36
C ASP A 380 12.35 -17.40 -9.19
N HIS A 381 11.68 -16.28 -9.49
CA HIS A 381 12.24 -14.96 -9.21
C HIS A 381 12.52 -14.77 -7.71
N TRP A 382 11.52 -15.00 -6.85
CA TRP A 382 11.68 -14.83 -5.41
C TRP A 382 12.70 -15.78 -4.79
N ALA A 383 12.72 -17.04 -5.23
CA ALA A 383 13.70 -18.03 -4.78
C ALA A 383 15.14 -17.59 -5.10
N ARG A 384 15.38 -17.03 -6.30
CA ARG A 384 16.71 -16.50 -6.67
C ARG A 384 17.05 -15.21 -5.91
N THR A 385 16.12 -14.27 -5.81
CA THR A 385 16.33 -12.96 -5.16
C THR A 385 16.63 -13.12 -3.67
N LEU A 386 15.94 -14.06 -3.00
CA LEU A 386 16.03 -14.30 -1.56
C LEU A 386 16.98 -15.45 -1.19
N ALA A 387 17.72 -16.00 -2.16
CA ALA A 387 18.72 -17.02 -1.88
C ALA A 387 19.82 -16.49 -0.96
N GLY A 388 20.07 -17.18 0.16
CA GLY A 388 21.09 -16.78 1.13
C GLY A 388 20.75 -15.50 1.90
N LEU A 389 19.47 -15.17 2.06
CA LEU A 389 19.01 -14.09 2.94
C LEU A 389 19.49 -14.34 4.38
N PRO A 390 19.93 -13.31 5.13
CA PRO A 390 20.23 -13.47 6.55
C PRO A 390 18.97 -13.90 7.32
N GLU A 391 19.10 -14.90 8.21
CA GLU A 391 17.99 -15.35 9.06
C GLU A 391 17.50 -14.27 10.03
N GLU A 392 18.42 -13.43 10.50
CA GLU A 392 18.15 -12.31 11.40
C GLU A 392 19.23 -11.24 11.22
N ILE A 393 18.81 -9.98 11.07
CA ILE A 393 19.73 -8.85 11.08
C ILE A 393 20.00 -8.37 12.52
N PRO A 394 21.24 -7.98 12.86
CA PRO A 394 21.52 -7.33 14.14
C PRO A 394 20.76 -6.01 14.27
N LEU A 395 19.97 -5.86 15.33
CA LEU A 395 19.27 -4.63 15.67
C LEU A 395 19.77 -4.07 17.01
N PRO A 396 19.68 -2.75 17.24
CA PRO A 396 20.02 -2.13 18.52
C PRO A 396 18.93 -2.38 19.57
N VAL A 397 18.69 -3.66 19.89
CA VAL A 397 17.71 -4.07 20.90
C VAL A 397 18.19 -3.72 22.30
N ASP A 398 17.26 -3.37 23.18
CA ASP A 398 17.52 -3.12 24.60
C ASP A 398 17.44 -4.41 25.42
N ARG A 399 16.78 -5.43 24.89
CA ARG A 399 16.48 -6.71 25.57
C ARG A 399 16.66 -7.89 24.61
N PRO A 400 17.03 -9.09 25.12
CA PRO A 400 17.01 -10.29 24.29
C PRO A 400 15.57 -10.66 23.93
N ARG A 401 15.39 -11.29 22.77
CA ARG A 401 14.08 -11.77 22.34
C ARG A 401 13.52 -12.79 23.35
N PRO A 402 12.27 -12.63 23.82
CA PRO A 402 11.63 -13.64 24.64
C PRO A 402 11.39 -14.92 23.82
N GLY A 403 11.50 -16.09 24.46
CA GLY A 403 11.20 -17.38 23.82
C GLY A 403 9.70 -17.61 23.54
N THR A 404 8.84 -16.71 23.96
CA THR A 404 7.39 -16.72 23.74
C THR A 404 6.96 -15.56 22.86
N VAL A 405 5.80 -15.68 22.21
CA VAL A 405 5.22 -14.61 21.39
C VAL A 405 4.70 -13.49 22.30
N GLY A 406 5.57 -12.55 22.65
CA GLY A 406 5.19 -11.24 23.14
C GLY A 406 4.85 -10.34 21.96
N GLN A 407 3.67 -9.70 21.96
CA GLN A 407 3.32 -8.70 20.96
C GLN A 407 3.05 -7.35 21.59
N ARG A 408 3.70 -6.99 22.70
CA ARG A 408 3.47 -5.65 23.28
C ARG A 408 4.03 -4.60 22.32
N GLY A 409 3.18 -3.68 21.89
CA GLY A 409 3.58 -2.60 20.99
C GLY A 409 3.87 -1.30 21.72
N GLY A 410 4.80 -0.51 21.19
CA GLY A 410 4.90 0.90 21.46
C GLY A 410 4.96 1.70 20.17
N THR A 411 4.56 2.97 20.22
CA THR A 411 4.57 3.88 19.07
C THR A 411 5.35 5.14 19.42
N HIS A 412 6.20 5.57 18.50
CA HIS A 412 6.82 6.88 18.51
C HIS A 412 6.48 7.64 17.22
N THR A 413 6.15 8.92 17.33
CA THR A 413 5.80 9.77 16.18
C THR A 413 6.69 11.00 16.15
N ALA A 414 7.18 11.35 14.96
CA ALA A 414 7.98 12.55 14.72
C ALA A 414 7.59 13.18 13.36
N ASP A 415 7.46 14.51 13.31
CA ASP A 415 7.20 15.22 12.07
C ASP A 415 8.53 15.58 11.37
N LEU A 416 8.61 15.42 10.05
CA LEU A 416 9.79 15.85 9.30
C LEU A 416 9.88 17.40 9.30
N PRO A 417 11.08 17.98 9.38
CA PRO A 417 11.27 19.42 9.32
C PRO A 417 10.63 20.08 8.09
N PRO A 418 10.11 21.32 8.22
CA PRO A 418 9.46 22.02 7.12
C PRO A 418 10.32 22.07 5.85
N GLY A 419 9.72 21.71 4.72
CA GLY A 419 10.39 21.73 3.42
C GLY A 419 11.33 20.56 3.14
N LEU A 420 11.64 19.69 4.11
CA LEU A 420 12.44 18.48 3.88
C LEU A 420 11.78 17.55 2.87
N THR A 421 10.49 17.26 3.04
CA THR A 421 9.71 16.42 2.11
C THR A 421 9.79 16.92 0.67
N ARG A 422 9.77 18.24 0.45
CA ARG A 422 9.92 18.84 -0.88
C ARG A 422 11.29 18.57 -1.49
N ARG A 423 12.36 18.69 -0.69
CA ARG A 423 13.73 18.38 -1.13
C ARG A 423 13.88 16.89 -1.44
N LEU A 424 13.34 16.01 -0.59
CA LEU A 424 13.33 14.56 -0.83
C LEU A 424 12.54 14.17 -2.08
N ARG A 425 11.42 14.84 -2.38
CA ARG A 425 10.70 14.67 -3.65
C ARG A 425 11.53 15.12 -4.86
N GLN A 426 12.48 16.04 -4.71
CA GLN A 426 13.44 16.36 -5.78
C GLN A 426 14.45 15.22 -5.95
N VAL A 427 15.01 14.71 -4.85
CA VAL A 427 15.92 13.55 -4.89
C VAL A 427 15.27 12.32 -5.55
N ALA A 428 14.02 12.04 -5.18
CA ALA A 428 13.23 10.96 -5.79
C ALA A 428 13.13 11.14 -7.32
N ARG A 429 12.77 12.35 -7.77
CA ARG A 429 12.65 12.68 -9.20
C ARG A 429 13.98 12.56 -9.94
N ASP A 430 15.06 13.12 -9.40
CA ASP A 430 16.39 13.08 -10.04
C ASP A 430 16.91 11.65 -10.18
N ALA A 431 16.49 10.74 -9.30
CA ALA A 431 16.82 9.31 -9.35
C ALA A 431 15.80 8.45 -10.13
N ASN A 432 14.77 9.05 -10.73
CA ASN A 432 13.63 8.36 -11.33
C ASN A 432 13.03 7.29 -10.40
N ALA A 433 12.83 7.67 -9.13
CA ALA A 433 12.37 6.80 -8.05
C ALA A 433 11.13 7.41 -7.36
N GLY A 434 10.33 6.55 -6.72
CA GLY A 434 9.22 7.00 -5.88
C GLY A 434 9.69 7.45 -4.50
N MET A 435 8.91 8.32 -3.83
CA MET A 435 9.22 8.74 -2.44
C MET A 435 9.34 7.54 -1.49
N PHE A 436 8.54 6.49 -1.69
CA PHE A 436 8.62 5.26 -0.91
C PHE A 436 9.99 4.57 -1.04
N MET A 437 10.59 4.57 -2.25
CA MET A 437 11.94 4.00 -2.47
C MET A 437 13.02 4.83 -1.76
N VAL A 438 12.85 6.16 -1.69
CA VAL A 438 13.73 7.03 -0.89
C VAL A 438 13.64 6.67 0.60
N CYS A 439 12.42 6.48 1.11
CA CYS A 439 12.17 6.04 2.48
C CYS A 439 12.81 4.67 2.78
N GLN A 440 12.63 3.69 1.88
CA GLN A 440 13.23 2.36 2.00
C GLN A 440 14.77 2.41 1.99
N ALA A 441 15.37 3.16 1.07
CA ALA A 441 16.81 3.35 1.01
C ALA A 441 17.36 4.04 2.27
N ALA A 442 16.63 5.03 2.81
CA ALA A 442 16.99 5.71 4.05
C ALA A 442 16.93 4.78 5.27
N VAL A 443 15.91 3.92 5.37
CA VAL A 443 15.82 2.90 6.43
C VAL A 443 16.94 1.86 6.29
N ALA A 444 17.22 1.35 5.09
CA ALA A 444 18.34 0.44 4.86
C ALA A 444 19.68 1.08 5.25
N ALA A 445 19.92 2.33 4.84
CA ALA A 445 21.12 3.07 5.22
C ALA A 445 21.21 3.27 6.74
N LEU A 446 20.11 3.61 7.42
CA LEU A 446 20.06 3.71 8.88
C LEU A 446 20.46 2.39 9.53
N LEU A 447 19.83 1.28 9.14
CA LEU A 447 20.09 -0.04 9.71
C LEU A 447 21.54 -0.48 9.50
N HIS A 448 22.09 -0.30 8.29
CA HIS A 448 23.52 -0.50 8.01
C HIS A 448 24.39 0.32 8.97
N ARG A 449 24.05 1.60 9.16
CA ARG A 449 24.79 2.49 10.07
C ARG A 449 24.61 2.17 11.55
N THR A 450 23.57 1.42 11.90
CA THR A 450 23.44 0.81 13.22
C THR A 450 24.17 -0.52 13.35
N GLY A 451 24.76 -1.07 12.29
CA GLY A 451 25.51 -2.33 12.35
C GLY A 451 24.71 -3.58 11.99
N ALA A 452 23.60 -3.43 11.25
CA ALA A 452 22.82 -4.55 10.71
C ALA A 452 23.55 -5.33 9.61
N GLY A 453 24.68 -4.80 9.09
CA GLY A 453 25.44 -5.36 7.98
C GLY A 453 25.10 -4.72 6.64
N ASP A 454 25.50 -5.38 5.56
CA ASP A 454 25.38 -4.87 4.19
C ASP A 454 24.16 -5.44 3.44
N ASP A 455 23.61 -6.57 3.87
CA ASP A 455 22.49 -7.26 3.24
C ASP A 455 21.24 -7.15 4.12
N ILE A 456 20.30 -6.26 3.74
CA ILE A 456 19.21 -5.82 4.61
C ILE A 456 17.85 -6.19 3.99
N PRO A 457 17.18 -7.24 4.50
CA PRO A 457 15.81 -7.54 4.13
C PRO A 457 14.82 -6.60 4.82
N LEU A 458 14.01 -5.90 4.02
CA LEU A 458 12.92 -5.05 4.47
C LEU A 458 11.59 -5.60 3.97
N GLY A 459 10.58 -5.65 4.84
CA GLY A 459 9.20 -5.84 4.41
C GLY A 459 8.64 -4.55 3.83
N GLY A 460 7.83 -4.65 2.77
CA GLY A 460 7.03 -3.54 2.25
C GLY A 460 5.63 -4.00 1.86
N PRO A 461 4.56 -3.35 2.34
CA PRO A 461 3.21 -3.69 1.93
C PRO A 461 2.96 -3.20 0.50
N VAL A 462 2.20 -3.99 -0.26
CA VAL A 462 1.64 -3.58 -1.55
C VAL A 462 0.14 -3.74 -1.50
N ALA A 463 -0.59 -2.82 -2.13
CA ALA A 463 -2.05 -2.78 -2.04
C ALA A 463 -2.75 -4.05 -2.56
N GLY A 464 -2.12 -4.81 -3.47
CA GLY A 464 -2.69 -6.03 -4.05
C GLY A 464 -3.95 -5.81 -4.92
N ARG A 465 -4.27 -4.55 -5.23
CA ARG A 465 -5.41 -4.12 -6.06
C ARG A 465 -4.95 -3.74 -7.45
N THR A 466 -4.50 -4.75 -8.21
CA THR A 466 -3.96 -4.56 -9.56
C THR A 466 -5.04 -4.38 -10.63
N GLU A 467 -6.28 -4.79 -10.34
CA GLU A 467 -7.43 -4.73 -11.24
C GLU A 467 -8.36 -3.56 -10.88
N GLU A 468 -8.82 -2.79 -11.89
CA GLU A 468 -9.72 -1.63 -11.67
C GLU A 468 -11.05 -2.05 -11.01
N ALA A 469 -11.54 -3.26 -11.30
CA ALA A 469 -12.77 -3.78 -10.70
C ALA A 469 -12.68 -3.93 -9.16
N ALA A 470 -11.47 -4.12 -8.61
CA ALA A 470 -11.24 -4.23 -7.17
C ALA A 470 -11.02 -2.89 -6.47
N ARG A 471 -11.01 -1.76 -7.19
CA ARG A 471 -10.56 -0.47 -6.69
C ARG A 471 -11.35 0.05 -5.49
N ASP A 472 -12.67 0.01 -5.56
CA ASP A 472 -13.59 0.53 -4.54
C ASP A 472 -14.17 -0.56 -3.64
N LEU A 473 -13.63 -1.78 -3.72
CA LEU A 473 -14.13 -2.93 -2.96
C LEU A 473 -13.56 -2.93 -1.53
N VAL A 474 -14.40 -3.14 -0.52
CA VAL A 474 -13.91 -3.36 0.85
C VAL A 474 -13.47 -4.81 1.01
N GLY A 475 -12.25 -5.03 1.52
CA GLY A 475 -11.66 -6.36 1.67
C GLY A 475 -10.18 -6.34 2.07
N PHE A 476 -9.57 -7.51 2.23
CA PHE A 476 -8.14 -7.64 2.57
C PHE A 476 -7.28 -8.00 1.35
N PHE A 477 -6.70 -7.01 0.68
CA PHE A 477 -5.93 -7.23 -0.56
C PHE A 477 -4.42 -7.16 -0.35
N VAL A 478 -3.97 -6.59 0.76
CA VAL A 478 -2.56 -6.32 1.02
C VAL A 478 -1.72 -7.60 0.89
N ASN A 479 -0.71 -7.52 0.03
CA ASN A 479 0.37 -8.50 -0.03
C ASN A 479 1.64 -7.87 0.58
N THR A 480 2.62 -8.69 0.96
CA THR A 480 3.90 -8.23 1.50
C THR A 480 5.03 -8.66 0.59
N LEU A 481 5.87 -7.72 0.17
CA LEU A 481 7.08 -8.01 -0.59
C LEU A 481 8.32 -7.88 0.30
N VAL A 482 9.35 -8.66 -0.01
CA VAL A 482 10.66 -8.56 0.65
C VAL A 482 11.59 -7.78 -0.27
N LEU A 483 11.95 -6.57 0.13
CA LEU A 483 12.99 -5.78 -0.51
C LEU A 483 14.34 -6.15 0.12
N ARG A 484 15.19 -6.84 -0.63
CA ARG A 484 16.58 -7.11 -0.23
C ARG A 484 17.48 -5.96 -0.66
N ALA A 485 17.83 -5.08 0.28
CA ALA A 485 18.69 -3.92 0.01
C ALA A 485 20.18 -4.28 0.23
N ASP A 486 20.98 -4.08 -0.81
CA ASP A 486 22.44 -4.28 -0.79
C ASP A 486 23.19 -2.95 -0.60
N VAL A 487 23.78 -2.79 0.57
CA VAL A 487 24.57 -1.62 1.01
C VAL A 487 26.08 -1.89 0.89
N SER A 488 26.50 -3.02 0.31
CA SER A 488 27.91 -3.38 0.20
C SER A 488 28.71 -2.38 -0.66
N GLY A 489 29.97 -2.21 -0.27
CA GLY A 489 30.94 -1.35 -0.96
C GLY A 489 30.86 0.14 -0.61
N ASP A 490 30.13 0.50 0.46
CA ASP A 490 29.90 1.88 0.90
C ASP A 490 29.44 2.79 -0.27
N PRO A 491 28.25 2.52 -0.84
CA PRO A 491 27.75 3.27 -1.98
C PRO A 491 27.45 4.73 -1.60
N ALA A 492 27.40 5.62 -2.58
CA ALA A 492 26.72 6.89 -2.40
C ALA A 492 25.21 6.64 -2.17
N PHE A 493 24.50 7.53 -1.48
CA PHE A 493 23.07 7.33 -1.27
C PHE A 493 22.30 7.21 -2.59
N ALA A 494 22.64 8.01 -3.59
CA ALA A 494 22.04 7.92 -4.93
C ALA A 494 22.23 6.53 -5.58
N GLU A 495 23.38 5.89 -5.36
CA GLU A 495 23.65 4.53 -5.85
C GLU A 495 22.81 3.50 -5.09
N LEU A 496 22.69 3.62 -3.76
CA LEU A 496 21.81 2.77 -2.96
C LEU A 496 20.34 2.93 -3.39
N LEU A 497 19.88 4.17 -3.61
CA LEU A 497 18.53 4.45 -4.09
C LEU A 497 18.27 3.81 -5.45
N ALA A 498 19.24 3.83 -6.36
CA ALA A 498 19.12 3.13 -7.65
C ALA A 498 19.00 1.61 -7.47
N ARG A 499 19.81 0.99 -6.59
CA ARG A 499 19.70 -0.44 -6.27
C ARG A 499 18.33 -0.78 -5.68
N VAL A 500 17.85 0.02 -4.73
CA VAL A 500 16.53 -0.14 -4.09
C VAL A 500 15.41 0.03 -5.11
N ARG A 501 15.50 1.01 -6.02
CA ARG A 501 14.53 1.19 -7.10
C ARG A 501 14.47 -0.05 -7.98
N ASP A 502 15.62 -0.53 -8.46
CA ASP A 502 15.67 -1.67 -9.38
C ASP A 502 15.14 -2.95 -8.72
N ALA A 503 15.51 -3.20 -7.45
CA ALA A 503 14.98 -4.32 -6.66
C ALA A 503 13.47 -4.18 -6.38
N GLY A 504 13.00 -2.97 -6.03
CA GLY A 504 11.59 -2.69 -5.79
C GLY A 504 10.72 -2.87 -7.04
N LEU A 505 11.20 -2.42 -8.20
CA LEU A 505 10.50 -2.62 -9.48
C LEU A 505 10.47 -4.09 -9.89
N ALA A 506 11.55 -4.85 -9.64
CA ALA A 506 11.56 -6.29 -9.86
C ALA A 506 10.57 -7.01 -8.93
N GLY A 507 10.53 -6.64 -7.66
CA GLY A 507 9.55 -7.17 -6.71
C GLY A 507 8.11 -6.86 -7.13
N LEU A 508 7.82 -5.62 -7.53
CA LEU A 508 6.51 -5.22 -8.01
C LEU A 508 6.09 -5.94 -9.31
N ALA A 509 7.03 -6.29 -10.18
CA ALA A 509 6.74 -7.10 -11.37
C ALA A 509 6.35 -8.56 -11.02
N ASN A 510 6.68 -9.01 -9.80
CA ASN A 510 6.40 -10.36 -9.29
C ASN A 510 5.51 -10.32 -8.03
N GLN A 511 4.64 -9.31 -7.92
CA GLN A 511 3.84 -9.06 -6.71
C GLN A 511 2.57 -9.92 -6.58
N ASP A 512 2.22 -10.66 -7.62
CA ASP A 512 0.99 -11.46 -7.65
C ASP A 512 1.12 -12.72 -6.78
N LEU A 513 2.34 -13.24 -6.65
CA LEU A 513 2.64 -14.37 -5.79
C LEU A 513 2.45 -13.96 -4.31
N PRO A 514 1.64 -14.70 -3.55
CA PRO A 514 1.45 -14.42 -2.12
C PRO A 514 2.75 -14.58 -1.33
N PHE A 515 2.96 -13.72 -0.34
CA PHE A 515 4.10 -13.82 0.58
C PHE A 515 4.26 -15.22 1.17
N GLU A 516 3.15 -15.88 1.51
CA GLU A 516 3.16 -17.20 2.16
C GLU A 516 3.70 -18.29 1.22
N ALA A 517 3.41 -18.21 -0.08
CA ALA A 517 3.96 -19.14 -1.05
C ALA A 517 5.49 -19.01 -1.13
N VAL A 518 6.02 -17.78 -1.04
CA VAL A 518 7.47 -17.54 -0.97
C VAL A 518 8.06 -18.13 0.31
N VAL A 519 7.42 -17.91 1.46
CA VAL A 519 7.88 -18.46 2.75
C VAL A 519 7.85 -19.98 2.74
N GLU A 520 6.78 -20.60 2.23
CA GLU A 520 6.64 -22.06 2.14
C GLU A 520 7.71 -22.68 1.24
N ALA A 521 8.05 -22.02 0.13
CA ALA A 521 9.08 -22.50 -0.78
C ALA A 521 10.50 -22.33 -0.23
N LEU A 522 10.79 -21.23 0.47
CA LEU A 522 12.11 -20.97 1.05
C LEU A 522 12.39 -21.77 2.33
N ARG A 523 11.34 -22.26 3.01
CA ARG A 523 11.42 -23.01 4.28
C ARG A 523 12.38 -22.38 5.30
N PRO A 524 12.25 -21.08 5.60
CA PRO A 524 13.13 -20.44 6.57
C PRO A 524 12.87 -20.99 7.98
N ARG A 525 13.91 -20.97 8.82
CA ARG A 525 13.81 -21.37 10.22
C ARG A 525 12.74 -20.56 10.95
N ARG A 526 11.77 -21.25 11.54
CA ARG A 526 10.68 -20.63 12.31
C ARG A 526 11.14 -20.33 13.73
N VAL A 527 11.01 -19.08 14.15
CA VAL A 527 11.27 -18.64 15.52
C VAL A 527 10.02 -17.92 16.03
N PRO A 528 9.45 -18.32 17.17
CA PRO A 528 8.29 -17.65 17.75
C PRO A 528 8.51 -16.14 17.88
N GLY A 529 7.49 -15.36 17.52
CA GLY A 529 7.55 -13.89 17.62
C GLY A 529 8.53 -13.23 16.64
N ARG A 530 9.01 -13.95 15.62
CA ARG A 530 9.88 -13.41 14.56
C ARG A 530 9.24 -13.67 13.20
N ASN A 531 9.18 -12.64 12.35
CA ASN A 531 8.77 -12.83 10.96
C ASN A 531 9.86 -13.64 10.20
N PRO A 532 9.44 -14.59 9.34
CA PRO A 532 10.35 -15.57 8.74
C PRO A 532 11.40 -15.01 7.78
N LEU A 533 11.17 -13.84 7.16
CA LEU A 533 12.04 -13.33 6.08
C LEU A 533 12.61 -11.92 6.33
N PHE A 534 12.07 -11.16 7.29
CA PHE A 534 12.55 -9.82 7.62
C PHE A 534 12.13 -9.45 9.04
N GLN A 535 12.83 -8.51 9.67
CA GLN A 535 12.49 -8.02 11.03
C GLN A 535 11.91 -6.60 11.01
N VAL A 536 12.18 -5.85 9.94
CA VAL A 536 11.79 -4.45 9.80
C VAL A 536 10.80 -4.29 8.66
N MET A 537 9.66 -3.68 8.94
CA MET A 537 8.66 -3.26 7.94
C MET A 537 8.85 -1.77 7.61
N VAL A 538 8.62 -1.40 6.35
CA VAL A 538 8.58 -0.01 5.92
C VAL A 538 7.28 0.24 5.17
N GLY A 539 6.42 1.08 5.74
CA GLY A 539 5.15 1.51 5.17
C GLY A 539 5.19 2.93 4.62
N TYR A 540 4.35 3.22 3.62
CA TYR A 540 4.14 4.58 3.11
C TYR A 540 2.64 4.83 2.91
N GLU A 541 2.09 5.74 3.70
CA GLU A 541 0.67 6.05 3.77
C GLU A 541 0.42 7.44 3.15
N ASN A 542 -0.17 7.45 1.97
CA ASN A 542 -0.56 8.67 1.25
C ASN A 542 -2.07 8.81 1.10
N GLN A 543 -2.83 8.01 1.84
CA GLN A 543 -4.29 8.03 1.88
C GLN A 543 -4.73 8.27 3.31
N GLY A 544 -5.29 9.44 3.59
CA GLY A 544 -6.10 9.64 4.80
C GLY A 544 -7.56 9.25 4.54
N LEU A 545 -8.43 9.49 5.52
CA LEU A 545 -9.90 9.44 5.40
C LEU A 545 -10.49 10.28 4.24
N GLY A 546 -9.65 11.03 3.51
CA GLY A 546 -10.05 11.98 2.47
C GLY A 546 -10.82 13.17 3.04
N ASP A 547 -11.40 13.97 2.13
CA ASP A 547 -12.36 15.03 2.46
C ASP A 547 -13.77 14.50 2.76
N VAL A 548 -13.92 13.21 3.09
CA VAL A 548 -15.24 12.60 3.35
C VAL A 548 -15.83 13.28 4.58
N ARG A 549 -16.92 14.03 4.43
CA ARG A 549 -17.59 14.73 5.54
C ARG A 549 -18.94 14.12 5.86
N PHE A 550 -19.18 13.85 7.14
CA PHE A 550 -20.52 13.55 7.62
C PHE A 550 -21.39 14.82 7.54
N PRO A 551 -22.58 14.76 6.89
CA PRO A 551 -23.51 15.89 6.85
C PRO A 551 -23.81 16.45 8.23
N GLY A 552 -23.60 17.76 8.40
CA GLY A 552 -23.92 18.47 9.65
C GLY A 552 -22.95 18.24 10.81
N LEU A 553 -21.86 17.48 10.62
CA LEU A 553 -20.88 17.20 11.67
C LEU A 553 -19.49 17.78 11.32
N GLU A 554 -18.87 18.42 12.31
CA GLU A 554 -17.43 18.66 12.29
C GLU A 554 -16.73 17.35 12.65
N GLN A 555 -15.63 17.03 11.96
CA GLN A 555 -14.88 15.79 12.19
C GLN A 555 -13.40 16.05 12.35
N ARG A 556 -12.76 15.26 13.22
CA ARG A 556 -11.31 15.20 13.39
C ARG A 556 -10.88 13.75 13.56
N GLU A 557 -9.84 13.36 12.85
CA GLU A 557 -9.25 12.03 13.00
C GLU A 557 -8.75 11.83 14.44
N ALA A 558 -9.02 10.66 15.01
CA ALA A 558 -8.47 10.22 16.27
C ALA A 558 -7.54 9.03 15.99
N LEU A 559 -6.29 9.12 16.46
CA LEU A 559 -5.30 8.07 16.26
C LEU A 559 -5.20 7.21 17.52
N PHE A 560 -5.27 5.91 17.31
CA PHE A 560 -4.94 4.90 18.32
C PHE A 560 -3.62 4.24 17.90
N GLY A 561 -2.70 4.04 18.84
CA GLY A 561 -1.54 3.18 18.60
C GLY A 561 -2.00 1.73 18.39
N PRO A 562 -1.20 0.86 17.76
CA PRO A 562 -1.64 -0.48 17.36
C PRO A 562 -1.95 -1.40 18.55
N GLY A 563 -1.63 -1.01 19.80
CA GLY A 563 -1.78 -1.82 21.01
C GLY A 563 -0.80 -3.00 21.07
N ALA A 564 -0.54 -3.63 19.93
CA ALA A 564 0.36 -4.74 19.73
C ALA A 564 1.33 -4.54 18.55
N ALA A 565 2.53 -5.10 18.65
CA ALA A 565 3.56 -5.04 17.60
C ALA A 565 3.47 -6.25 16.65
N LYS A 566 3.35 -5.98 15.35
CA LYS A 566 3.34 -7.00 14.27
C LYS A 566 4.76 -7.41 13.84
N PHE A 567 5.73 -6.52 14.02
CA PHE A 567 7.13 -6.66 13.63
C PHE A 567 8.04 -6.13 14.75
N ASP A 568 9.34 -6.39 14.67
CA ASP A 568 10.29 -5.86 15.64
C ASP A 568 10.34 -4.33 15.57
N LEU A 569 10.39 -3.80 14.34
CA LEU A 569 10.27 -2.38 14.00
C LEU A 569 9.40 -2.22 12.75
N ASP A 570 8.55 -1.19 12.73
CA ASP A 570 7.76 -0.77 11.58
C ASP A 570 7.87 0.74 11.39
N PHE A 571 8.52 1.15 10.30
CA PHE A 571 8.71 2.55 9.93
C PHE A 571 7.63 2.97 8.94
N ILE A 572 6.65 3.74 9.40
CA ILE A 572 5.50 4.18 8.61
C ILE A 572 5.67 5.67 8.29
N PHE A 573 5.73 5.98 7.00
CA PHE A 573 5.82 7.36 6.51
C PHE A 573 4.44 7.83 6.03
N ARG A 574 3.81 8.73 6.77
CA ARG A 574 2.46 9.24 6.49
C ARG A 574 2.50 10.64 5.89
N GLU A 575 1.82 10.87 4.77
CA GLU A 575 1.63 12.22 4.23
C GLU A 575 0.75 13.05 5.17
N ALA A 576 1.18 14.28 5.45
CA ALA A 576 0.46 15.27 6.24
C ALA A 576 0.39 16.59 5.47
N ALA A 577 -0.50 17.50 5.89
CA ALA A 577 -0.74 18.77 5.18
C ALA A 577 0.55 19.56 4.87
N ASP A 578 1.50 19.58 5.80
CA ASP A 578 2.74 20.37 5.70
C ASP A 578 4.01 19.54 5.43
N GLY A 579 3.89 18.24 5.14
CA GLY A 579 5.05 17.39 4.91
C GLY A 579 4.79 15.89 5.10
N LEU A 580 5.76 15.23 5.74
CA LEU A 580 5.70 13.80 6.02
C LEU A 580 5.85 13.62 7.54
N ARG A 581 5.05 12.73 8.10
CA ARG A 581 5.13 12.28 9.49
C ARG A 581 5.74 10.90 9.51
N LEU A 582 6.74 10.70 10.36
CA LEU A 582 7.31 9.39 10.65
C LEU A 582 6.61 8.81 11.88
N VAL A 583 6.10 7.60 11.74
CA VAL A 583 5.61 6.77 12.85
C VAL A 583 6.53 5.55 12.93
N VAL A 584 6.98 5.24 14.13
CA VAL A 584 7.81 4.07 14.43
C VAL A 584 7.07 3.21 15.44
N ASP A 585 6.46 2.14 14.96
CA ASP A 585 5.92 1.10 15.82
C ASP A 585 7.02 0.09 16.13
N TYR A 586 7.09 -0.37 17.37
CA TYR A 586 8.17 -1.24 17.83
C TYR A 586 7.66 -2.27 18.83
N SER A 587 8.32 -3.44 18.86
CA SER A 587 8.12 -4.42 19.92
C SER A 587 8.68 -3.90 21.24
N ALA A 588 7.80 -3.62 22.21
CA ALA A 588 8.17 -3.21 23.56
C ALA A 588 8.82 -4.36 24.36
N ASP A 589 8.90 -5.56 23.79
CA ASP A 589 9.62 -6.69 24.36
C ASP A 589 11.10 -6.65 23.96
N LEU A 590 11.45 -5.93 22.89
CA LEU A 590 12.81 -5.75 22.39
C LEU A 590 13.37 -4.34 22.63
N PHE A 591 12.54 -3.31 22.48
CA PHE A 591 12.96 -1.91 22.46
C PHE A 591 12.30 -1.06 23.54
N ASP A 592 13.04 -0.09 24.03
CA ASP A 592 12.55 1.04 24.81
C ASP A 592 12.10 2.19 23.91
N ARG A 593 11.18 3.01 24.42
CA ARG A 593 10.72 4.23 23.75
C ARG A 593 11.88 5.17 23.40
N ALA A 594 12.91 5.23 24.25
CA ALA A 594 14.08 6.07 24.03
C ALA A 594 14.90 5.61 22.81
N THR A 595 15.01 4.29 22.62
CA THR A 595 15.69 3.68 21.48
C THR A 595 14.92 3.89 20.18
N ALA A 596 13.60 3.69 20.20
CA ALA A 596 12.74 4.01 19.05
C ALA A 596 12.79 5.49 18.67
N ALA A 597 12.79 6.41 19.65
CA ALA A 597 12.94 7.84 19.41
C ALA A 597 14.31 8.19 18.80
N ALA A 598 15.39 7.58 19.31
CA ALA A 598 16.72 7.79 18.75
C ALA A 598 16.83 7.28 17.30
N LEU A 599 16.22 6.13 16.97
CA LEU A 599 16.15 5.64 15.58
C LEU A 599 15.38 6.64 14.69
N ALA A 600 14.25 7.16 15.15
CA ALA A 600 13.45 8.15 14.41
C ALA A 600 14.23 9.45 14.16
N ASP A 601 14.82 10.03 15.22
CA ASP A 601 15.67 11.23 15.12
C ASP A 601 16.86 11.01 14.17
N GLY A 602 17.40 9.80 14.19
CA GLY A 602 18.48 9.40 13.33
C GLY A 602 18.12 9.30 11.87
N LEU A 603 16.97 8.69 11.58
CA LEU A 603 16.42 8.62 10.24
C LEU A 603 16.12 10.01 9.68
N ILE A 604 15.58 10.92 10.50
CA ILE A 604 15.34 12.31 10.09
C ILE A 604 16.64 13.03 9.74
N ARG A 605 17.68 12.95 10.58
CA ARG A 605 19.01 13.54 10.28
C ARG A 605 19.66 12.95 9.03
N LEU A 606 19.48 11.64 8.81
CA LEU A 606 19.93 10.98 7.60
C LEU A 606 19.20 11.55 6.38
N LEU A 607 17.88 11.65 6.44
CA LEU A 607 17.07 12.23 5.37
C LEU A 607 17.42 13.69 5.08
N GLU A 608 17.76 14.49 6.10
CA GLU A 608 18.26 15.86 5.91
C GLU A 608 19.58 15.88 5.12
N ALA A 609 20.56 15.07 5.53
CA ALA A 609 21.85 15.00 4.86
C ALA A 609 21.71 14.55 3.39
N VAL A 610 20.85 13.57 3.14
CA VAL A 610 20.58 13.04 1.79
C VAL A 610 19.83 14.07 0.93
N ALA A 611 18.91 14.82 1.52
CA ALA A 611 18.19 15.88 0.81
C ALA A 611 19.09 17.05 0.41
N ASP A 612 20.20 17.25 1.12
CA ASP A 612 21.17 18.30 0.84
C ASP A 612 22.25 17.83 -0.15
N ASP A 613 22.72 16.57 -0.05
CA ASP A 613 23.64 15.95 -1.00
C ASP A 613 23.40 14.43 -1.14
N PRO A 614 22.70 13.96 -2.20
CA PRO A 614 22.52 12.54 -2.47
C PRO A 614 23.81 11.78 -2.83
N GLY A 615 24.90 12.50 -3.12
CA GLY A 615 26.22 11.93 -3.41
C GLY A 615 26.99 11.49 -2.17
N VAL A 616 26.50 11.79 -0.97
CA VAL A 616 27.13 11.40 0.29
C VAL A 616 27.23 9.88 0.41
N LYS A 617 28.39 9.40 0.86
CA LYS A 617 28.63 7.98 1.14
C LYS A 617 27.80 7.51 2.32
N VAL A 618 27.20 6.33 2.22
CA VAL A 618 26.33 5.79 3.27
C VAL A 618 27.06 5.69 4.60
N GLY A 619 28.34 5.28 4.60
CA GLY A 619 29.25 5.24 5.75
C GLY A 619 29.60 6.59 6.37
N ALA A 620 29.34 7.70 5.67
CA ALA A 620 29.59 9.07 6.14
C ALA A 620 28.34 9.79 6.69
N LEU A 621 27.14 9.23 6.49
CA LEU A 621 25.88 9.73 7.06
C LEU A 621 25.93 9.81 8.62
N PRO A 622 25.03 10.54 9.28
CA PRO A 622 24.98 10.55 10.74
C PRO A 622 24.60 9.18 11.31
N ALA A 623 25.47 8.56 12.12
CA ALA A 623 25.12 7.39 12.94
C ALA A 623 24.56 7.82 14.29
N VAL A 624 23.66 7.00 14.85
CA VAL A 624 22.80 7.44 15.97
C VAL A 624 22.86 6.46 17.13
N LEU A 625 22.81 5.17 16.82
CA LEU A 625 22.99 4.07 17.76
C LEU A 625 23.82 2.98 17.07
N THR A 626 24.56 2.20 17.86
CA THR A 626 25.23 0.99 17.39
C THR A 626 24.50 -0.22 17.96
N ALA A 627 24.23 -1.22 17.12
CA ALA A 627 23.65 -2.49 17.51
C ALA A 627 24.49 -3.12 18.62
N ARG A 628 23.81 -3.66 19.62
CA ARG A 628 24.44 -4.33 20.76
C ARG A 628 24.14 -5.81 20.68
N ALA A 629 25.18 -6.63 20.80
CA ALA A 629 24.99 -8.05 21.02
C ALA A 629 24.44 -8.26 22.44
N VAL A 630 23.13 -8.45 22.57
CA VAL A 630 22.51 -8.88 23.82
C VAL A 630 22.45 -10.40 23.77
N THR A 631 23.44 -11.07 24.36
CA THR A 631 23.48 -12.53 24.39
C THR A 631 22.35 -13.06 25.28
N ALA A 632 21.45 -13.86 24.72
CA ALA A 632 20.59 -14.72 25.52
C ALA A 632 21.47 -15.72 26.29
N ALA A 633 21.23 -15.87 27.59
CA ALA A 633 21.81 -16.97 28.35
C ALA A 633 21.26 -18.28 27.79
N GLY A 634 22.16 -19.15 27.30
CA GLY A 634 21.79 -20.38 26.62
C GLY A 634 20.88 -21.26 27.48
N ALA A 635 19.75 -21.68 26.90
CA ALA A 635 19.00 -22.81 27.43
C ALA A 635 19.86 -24.07 27.23
N ALA A 636 20.20 -24.74 28.33
CA ALA A 636 20.94 -25.99 28.30
C ALA A 636 20.07 -27.11 27.69
N PRO A 637 20.64 -28.03 26.88
CA PRO A 637 19.89 -29.20 26.43
C PRO A 637 19.66 -30.12 27.62
N ALA A 638 18.40 -30.28 28.02
CA ALA A 638 18.00 -31.33 28.95
C ALA A 638 17.82 -32.63 28.17
N ALA A 639 18.66 -33.61 28.47
CA ALA A 639 18.46 -34.99 28.01
C ALA A 639 17.60 -35.73 29.03
N ALA A 640 16.48 -36.28 28.57
CA ALA A 640 15.83 -37.43 29.19
C ALA A 640 15.23 -38.28 28.06
N ARG A 641 15.82 -39.45 27.80
CA ARG A 641 15.17 -40.50 26.99
C ARG A 641 14.17 -41.22 27.89
N GLY A 642 12.90 -41.09 27.55
CA GLY A 642 11.81 -41.85 28.15
C GLY A 642 10.60 -41.83 27.22
N ASP A 643 10.46 -42.90 26.43
CA ASP A 643 9.25 -43.73 26.23
C ASP A 643 9.18 -44.23 24.75
N ASP A 644 9.89 -45.33 24.46
CA ASP A 644 10.07 -45.91 23.10
C ASP A 644 8.73 -46.16 22.36
N GLU A 645 7.63 -46.43 23.09
CA GLU A 645 6.31 -46.65 22.50
C GLU A 645 5.63 -45.34 22.07
N ARG A 646 5.82 -44.26 22.83
CA ARG A 646 5.23 -42.94 22.52
C ARG A 646 5.98 -42.28 21.37
N GLU A 647 7.31 -42.37 21.36
CA GLU A 647 8.14 -41.91 20.24
C GLU A 647 7.76 -42.63 18.94
N ALA A 648 7.64 -43.97 18.97
CA ALA A 648 7.22 -44.74 17.81
C ALA A 648 5.77 -44.42 17.37
N ALA A 649 4.87 -44.06 18.29
CA ALA A 649 3.52 -43.61 17.97
C ALA A 649 3.53 -42.24 17.28
N LEU A 650 4.27 -41.27 17.81
CA LEU A 650 4.39 -39.95 17.21
C LEU A 650 5.07 -39.99 15.84
N CYS A 651 6.14 -40.77 15.68
CA CYS A 651 6.79 -40.99 14.38
C CYS A 651 5.80 -41.54 13.32
N ARG A 652 4.90 -42.46 13.71
CA ARG A 652 3.84 -42.96 12.81
C ARG A 652 2.82 -41.88 12.46
N ILE A 653 2.37 -41.10 13.45
CA ILE A 653 1.41 -40.03 13.21
C ILE A 653 2.00 -38.94 12.31
N PHE A 654 3.28 -38.57 12.50
CA PHE A 654 3.99 -37.66 11.59
C PHE A 654 4.03 -38.22 10.17
N ALA A 655 4.42 -39.50 10.01
CA ALA A 655 4.48 -40.16 8.70
C ALA A 655 3.11 -40.20 8.00
N GLU A 656 2.05 -40.52 8.73
CA GLU A 656 0.67 -40.56 8.22
C GLU A 656 0.18 -39.18 7.75
N GLU A 657 0.39 -38.13 8.55
CA GLU A 657 -0.06 -36.77 8.21
C GLU A 657 0.78 -36.15 7.09
N LEU A 658 2.10 -36.42 7.05
CA LEU A 658 2.99 -35.96 5.98
C LEU A 658 2.84 -36.77 4.68
N GLY A 659 2.20 -37.94 4.73
CA GLY A 659 2.11 -38.85 3.60
C GLY A 659 3.45 -39.45 3.17
N VAL A 660 4.41 -39.57 4.10
CA VAL A 660 5.75 -40.13 3.86
C VAL A 660 5.87 -41.54 4.47
N PRO A 661 6.70 -42.44 3.91
CA PRO A 661 6.74 -43.84 4.36
C PRO A 661 7.33 -44.03 5.76
N HIS A 662 8.19 -43.12 6.22
CA HIS A 662 8.80 -43.16 7.54
C HIS A 662 9.24 -41.77 7.98
N VAL A 663 9.18 -41.51 9.29
CA VAL A 663 9.72 -40.31 9.96
C VAL A 663 10.50 -40.79 11.18
N GLY A 664 11.76 -40.39 11.27
CA GLY A 664 12.63 -40.60 12.42
C GLY A 664 12.42 -39.55 13.51
N PRO A 665 12.91 -39.81 14.74
CA PRO A 665 12.68 -38.92 15.88
C PRO A 665 13.31 -37.52 15.71
N ASP A 666 14.40 -37.44 14.96
CA ASP A 666 15.14 -36.20 14.70
C ASP A 666 14.83 -35.57 13.33
N ASP A 667 13.96 -36.19 12.53
CA ASP A 667 13.60 -35.65 11.22
C ASP A 667 12.73 -34.39 11.38
N ASP A 668 13.14 -33.31 10.71
CA ASP A 668 12.42 -32.04 10.74
C ASP A 668 11.13 -32.13 9.91
N PHE A 669 10.01 -31.84 10.55
CA PHE A 669 8.67 -31.85 9.98
C PHE A 669 8.56 -30.98 8.71
N PHE A 670 9.20 -29.82 8.68
CA PHE A 670 9.13 -28.91 7.52
C PHE A 670 10.04 -29.38 6.38
N ASP A 671 11.19 -29.99 6.70
CA ASP A 671 12.07 -30.57 5.67
C ASP A 671 11.40 -31.72 4.93
N LEU A 672 10.58 -32.50 5.63
CA LEU A 672 9.79 -33.60 5.08
C LEU A 672 8.55 -33.16 4.28
N GLY A 673 8.38 -31.85 4.03
CA GLY A 673 7.25 -31.32 3.26
C GLY A 673 6.05 -30.90 4.10
N GLY A 674 6.20 -30.86 5.43
CA GLY A 674 5.23 -30.27 6.32
C GLY A 674 5.04 -28.78 6.05
N HIS A 675 3.81 -28.31 6.21
CA HIS A 675 3.43 -26.90 6.13
C HIS A 675 2.46 -26.57 7.26
N SER A 676 2.17 -25.30 7.49
CA SER A 676 1.46 -24.87 8.71
C SER A 676 0.07 -25.50 8.90
N LEU A 677 -0.70 -25.71 7.81
CA LEU A 677 -1.98 -26.44 7.89
C LEU A 677 -1.81 -27.93 8.25
N LEU A 678 -0.72 -28.57 7.80
CA LEU A 678 -0.37 -29.92 8.23
C LEU A 678 0.09 -29.92 9.68
N ALA A 679 0.86 -28.93 10.12
CA ALA A 679 1.26 -28.78 11.52
C ALA A 679 0.03 -28.69 12.45
N MET A 680 -0.99 -27.91 12.05
CA MET A 680 -2.26 -27.83 12.80
C MET A 680 -2.99 -29.17 12.88
N ARG A 681 -3.12 -29.88 11.75
CA ARG A 681 -3.75 -31.21 11.71
C ARG A 681 -2.98 -32.21 12.56
N LEU A 682 -1.66 -32.22 12.42
CA LEU A 682 -0.74 -33.07 13.16
C LEU A 682 -0.86 -32.84 14.66
N VAL A 683 -0.77 -31.60 15.13
CA VAL A 683 -0.92 -31.27 16.56
C VAL A 683 -2.30 -31.65 17.08
N ARG A 684 -3.37 -31.36 16.34
CA ARG A 684 -4.73 -31.80 16.71
C ARG A 684 -4.86 -33.31 16.79
N ARG A 685 -4.19 -34.06 15.92
CA ARG A 685 -4.16 -35.53 15.94
C ARG A 685 -3.37 -36.05 17.13
N ILE A 686 -2.18 -35.50 17.38
CA ILE A 686 -1.31 -35.86 18.51
C ILE A 686 -2.00 -35.58 19.84
N ARG A 687 -2.74 -34.48 19.98
CA ARG A 687 -3.51 -34.16 21.19
C ARG A 687 -4.54 -35.22 21.59
N ARG A 688 -4.98 -36.07 20.64
CA ARG A 688 -5.89 -37.20 20.91
C ARG A 688 -5.16 -38.40 21.52
N GLU A 689 -3.83 -38.43 21.47
CA GLU A 689 -3.02 -39.48 22.08
C GLU A 689 -2.83 -39.25 23.60
N PRO A 690 -2.74 -40.32 24.40
CA PRO A 690 -2.62 -40.23 25.84
C PRO A 690 -1.46 -39.33 26.28
N GLY A 691 -1.74 -38.37 27.16
CA GLY A 691 -0.78 -37.44 27.76
C GLY A 691 -0.12 -36.44 26.80
N CYS A 692 -0.65 -36.27 25.58
CA CYS A 692 -0.24 -35.22 24.64
C CYS A 692 -1.25 -34.06 24.54
N ALA A 693 -2.27 -34.04 25.41
CA ALA A 693 -3.37 -33.07 25.35
C ALA A 693 -2.93 -31.61 25.50
N ALA A 694 -1.80 -31.36 26.17
CA ALA A 694 -1.25 -30.02 26.40
C ALA A 694 -0.34 -29.52 25.27
N LEU A 695 -0.07 -30.33 24.24
CA LEU A 695 0.83 -29.95 23.14
C LEU A 695 0.32 -28.68 22.46
N LYS A 696 1.15 -27.64 22.33
CA LYS A 696 0.81 -26.41 21.59
C LYS A 696 1.37 -26.47 20.16
N ILE A 697 0.73 -25.81 19.20
CA ILE A 697 1.32 -25.71 17.86
C ILE A 697 2.67 -24.98 17.91
N ALA A 698 2.81 -23.92 18.72
CA ALA A 698 4.09 -23.23 18.88
C ALA A 698 5.23 -24.15 19.33
N THR A 699 4.93 -25.20 20.11
CA THR A 699 5.91 -26.23 20.49
C THR A 699 6.44 -26.96 19.27
N LEU A 700 5.55 -27.43 18.38
CA LEU A 700 5.95 -28.05 17.11
C LEU A 700 6.68 -27.05 16.19
N MET A 701 6.27 -25.77 16.17
CA MET A 701 6.94 -24.76 15.34
C MET A 701 8.36 -24.43 15.85
N ALA A 702 8.58 -24.48 17.16
CA ALA A 702 9.87 -24.18 17.78
C ALA A 702 10.83 -25.38 17.78
N ALA A 703 10.29 -26.59 17.88
CA ALA A 703 11.04 -27.85 17.88
C ALA A 703 10.33 -28.85 16.95
N PRO A 704 10.50 -28.72 15.61
CA PRO A 704 9.72 -29.44 14.60
C PRO A 704 10.11 -30.91 14.40
N THR A 705 10.60 -31.58 15.44
CA THR A 705 10.94 -33.00 15.40
C THR A 705 10.13 -33.75 16.45
N VAL A 706 9.96 -35.07 16.28
CA VAL A 706 9.27 -35.89 17.28
C VAL A 706 10.02 -35.84 18.63
N ALA A 707 11.34 -35.88 18.60
CA ALA A 707 12.18 -35.75 19.79
C ALA A 707 11.99 -34.38 20.47
N GLY A 708 11.89 -33.30 19.70
CA GLY A 708 11.64 -31.95 20.19
C GLY A 708 10.26 -31.82 20.85
N VAL A 709 9.23 -32.39 20.23
CA VAL A 709 7.87 -32.45 20.77
C VAL A 709 7.82 -33.25 22.07
N LEU A 710 8.51 -34.39 22.15
CA LEU A 710 8.56 -35.21 23.36
C LEU A 710 9.28 -34.50 24.51
N ALA A 711 10.39 -33.82 24.23
CA ALA A 711 11.15 -33.08 25.23
C ALA A 711 10.31 -32.00 25.94
N GLU A 712 9.35 -31.41 25.24
CA GLU A 712 8.44 -30.38 25.76
C GLU A 712 7.19 -30.97 26.46
N LEU A 713 6.85 -32.23 26.18
CA LEU A 713 5.69 -32.89 26.78
C LEU A 713 5.97 -33.55 28.14
N GLY A 714 7.25 -33.77 28.48
CA GLY A 714 7.68 -34.35 29.77
C GLY A 714 7.74 -35.86 29.76
#